data_AF-A0AA96R031-F1
#
_entry.id   AF-A0AA96R031-F1
#
_cell.length_a   1.000
_cell.length_b   1.000
_cell.length_c   1.000
_cell.angle_alpha   90.00
_cell.angle_beta   90.00
_cell.angle_gamma   90.00
#
_symmetry.space_group_name_H-M   'P 1'
#
loop_
_entity.id
_entity.type
_entity.pdbx_description
1 polymer ?
#
loop_
_entity_poly.entity_id
_entity_poly.type
_entity_poly.pdbx_seq_one_letter_code
_entity_poly.pdbx_strand_id
1 'polypeptide(L)'
;MPNIVHQLSLNENFAPPLPGVREAVIDAADHSHLTLDALSRELTAAIATHLGVPASDVMVGAGSGAVLQQLLDGTAGPGTEVVHASPSFWGYGPLVGNTGATPVALPLEGGYGTDVDAMAAAVTPRTRAVLLCNPNNPTGSVLSHAEVRRLLDALPPDVLVVVDEAYREFADRAEIADALALYREDPRVVVVRTFSKSHGLLGLRVGYLVAAEHVVAPLRGTAPFFRVSTVAQAAAIAALAAEEQMRAQCAAVCVERDRLRAALVDLGLAVPPSAGNYLWLPLGAESSPLVGFLAEHGVAVGEVGGLGVRVTVGTREANDAVIALVAEYTRKGFSPAAEAVVARLRGALRAEWPERDDPVLDIARYALLAPGKMLRPLLLAAAAGAVGGDVERVVPAALAVEYLHVGSLVHDDVIDGDETRRGSPSVQHRFGVSDAIVTGDALMLRTFGSVAACVERGVPEAAALEAVRAISDAGVDVCRGQALEAVMASDPSRPLADHVTVMALKTGALFRGACRAGAVLGGAGSAVVDAVTRYGEHLGLAFQMYDDLLPYLSDPSVTGKSGLSDLRNLRPTYPVLLAHETGTPEQRARVVDALSGGMTPEEAFAALRDVLDETGVVKRGVENAEAEVALAKSYLVDLPPSDYTAMLAEVADMSVDRRR
;
A
#
# COMPACT_ATOMS: atom_id res chain seq x y z
N MET A 1 22.86 16.33 3.30
CA MET A 1 22.08 15.24 3.90
C MET A 1 21.10 15.88 4.87
N PRO A 2 19.82 15.46 4.88
CA PRO A 2 18.84 15.99 5.84
C PRO A 2 19.28 15.71 7.29
N ASN A 3 18.94 16.62 8.20
CA ASN A 3 19.25 16.47 9.61
C ASN A 3 18.19 15.57 10.27
N ILE A 4 18.51 14.30 10.49
CA ILE A 4 17.58 13.34 11.11
C ILE A 4 17.57 13.54 12.63
N VAL A 5 16.39 13.86 13.16
CA VAL A 5 16.13 14.05 14.60
C VAL A 5 15.43 12.82 15.20
N HIS A 6 14.60 12.13 14.41
CA HIS A 6 13.92 10.89 14.81
C HIS A 6 14.34 9.74 13.89
N GLN A 7 15.07 8.77 14.45
CA GLN A 7 15.51 7.57 13.74
C GLN A 7 14.52 6.43 13.96
N LEU A 8 13.68 6.14 12.97
CA LEU A 8 12.63 5.11 13.02
C LEU A 8 12.77 4.08 11.89
N SER A 9 13.95 3.95 11.26
CA SER A 9 14.15 3.05 10.11
C SER A 9 14.68 1.66 10.46
N LEU A 10 15.18 1.43 11.68
CA LEU A 10 16.04 0.27 12.00
C LEU A 10 15.42 -0.79 12.94
N ASN A 11 14.16 -0.61 13.37
CA ASN A 11 13.50 -1.42 14.39
C ASN A 11 14.30 -1.46 15.70
N GLU A 12 14.95 -0.37 16.07
CA GLU A 12 15.65 -0.21 17.34
C GLU A 12 14.65 0.01 18.48
N ASN A 13 15.02 -0.38 19.69
CA ASN A 13 14.23 -0.02 20.86
C ASN A 13 14.59 1.42 21.26
N PHE A 14 13.59 2.29 21.41
CA PHE A 14 13.82 3.67 21.83
C PHE A 14 14.18 3.76 23.32
N ALA A 15 13.85 2.74 24.11
CA ALA A 15 14.16 2.71 25.53
C ALA A 15 15.66 2.40 25.76
N PRO A 16 16.32 3.09 26.70
CA PRO A 16 17.69 2.74 27.09
C PRO A 16 17.72 1.33 27.73
N PRO A 17 18.90 0.68 27.77
CA PRO A 17 19.07 -0.58 28.49
C PRO A 17 18.58 -0.47 29.93
N LEU A 18 17.96 -1.55 30.43
CA LEU A 18 17.50 -1.64 31.82
C LEU A 18 18.66 -1.38 32.80
N PRO A 19 18.41 -0.76 33.97
CA PRO A 19 19.48 -0.34 34.89
C PRO A 19 20.50 -1.44 35.23
N GLY A 20 20.04 -2.64 35.60
CA GLY A 20 20.94 -3.77 35.91
C GLY A 20 21.73 -4.28 34.69
N VAL A 21 21.20 -4.11 33.48
CA VAL A 21 21.92 -4.43 32.24
C VAL A 21 23.00 -3.39 31.97
N ARG A 22 22.70 -2.11 32.20
CA ARG A 22 23.66 -1.01 32.08
C ARG A 22 24.80 -1.16 33.08
N GLU A 23 24.50 -1.52 34.33
CA GLU A 23 25.51 -1.80 35.37
C GLU A 23 26.43 -2.95 34.94
N ALA A 24 25.86 -4.08 34.48
CA ALA A 24 26.65 -5.20 33.97
C ALA A 24 27.56 -4.82 32.79
N VAL A 25 27.11 -3.93 31.90
CA VAL A 25 27.95 -3.39 30.81
C VAL A 25 29.12 -2.57 31.35
N ILE A 26 28.87 -1.69 32.33
CA ILE A 26 29.91 -0.83 32.92
C ILE A 26 30.95 -1.67 33.65
N ASP A 27 30.51 -2.60 34.50
CA ASP A 27 31.41 -3.44 35.29
C ASP A 27 32.25 -4.36 34.38
N ALA A 28 31.64 -4.92 33.33
CA ALA A 28 32.38 -5.75 32.37
C ALA A 28 33.37 -4.96 31.51
N ALA A 29 33.15 -3.64 31.33
CA ALA A 29 34.01 -2.81 30.50
C ALA A 29 35.45 -2.75 31.04
N ASP A 30 35.62 -2.70 32.36
CA ASP A 30 36.93 -2.70 33.04
C ASP A 30 37.75 -3.97 32.74
N HIS A 31 37.07 -5.06 32.39
CA HIS A 31 37.68 -6.35 32.08
C HIS A 31 37.81 -6.63 30.57
N SER A 32 37.54 -5.65 29.70
CA SER A 32 37.56 -5.84 28.24
C SER A 32 38.91 -6.25 27.65
N HIS A 33 40.00 -6.07 28.41
CA HIS A 33 41.35 -6.48 28.03
C HIS A 33 41.64 -7.97 28.28
N LEU A 34 40.69 -8.72 28.86
CA LEU A 34 40.85 -10.12 29.25
C LEU A 34 39.93 -11.06 28.46
N THR A 35 40.48 -12.23 28.11
CA THR A 35 39.73 -13.35 27.51
C THR A 35 39.09 -14.20 28.61
N LEU A 36 38.03 -13.69 29.26
CA LEU A 36 37.39 -14.38 30.40
C LEU A 36 36.68 -15.69 29.98
N ASP A 37 35.68 -15.60 29.10
CA ASP A 37 34.95 -16.76 28.56
C ASP A 37 34.87 -16.70 27.03
N ALA A 38 35.92 -17.16 26.36
CA ALA A 38 35.99 -17.18 24.89
C ALA A 38 34.95 -18.10 24.23
N LEU A 39 34.41 -19.05 24.98
CA LEU A 39 33.44 -20.04 24.50
C LEU A 39 32.02 -19.71 24.96
N SER A 40 31.80 -18.60 25.66
CA SER A 40 30.49 -18.17 26.14
C SER A 40 29.72 -19.29 26.88
N ARG A 41 30.44 -20.13 27.63
CA ARG A 41 29.88 -21.25 28.40
C ARG A 41 28.86 -20.75 29.43
N GLU A 42 29.17 -19.65 30.11
CA GLU A 42 28.28 -19.09 31.12
C GLU A 42 26.98 -18.57 30.48
N LEU A 43 27.10 -17.79 29.40
CA LEU A 43 25.95 -17.29 28.65
C LEU A 43 25.10 -18.44 28.07
N THR A 44 25.73 -19.46 27.49
CA THR A 44 25.04 -20.67 27.01
C THR A 44 24.26 -21.35 28.14
N ALA A 45 24.87 -21.50 29.33
CA ALA A 45 24.20 -22.13 30.47
C ALA A 45 23.04 -21.27 31.00
N ALA A 46 23.19 -19.94 31.02
CA ALA A 46 22.14 -19.00 31.43
C ALA A 46 20.93 -19.07 30.48
N ILE A 47 21.17 -19.06 29.16
CA ILE A 47 20.10 -19.21 28.14
C ILE A 47 19.42 -20.57 28.28
N ALA A 48 20.19 -21.65 28.41
CA ALA A 48 19.66 -23.01 28.56
C ALA A 48 18.74 -23.12 29.80
N THR A 49 19.19 -22.58 30.93
CA THR A 49 18.41 -22.54 32.18
C THR A 49 17.14 -21.72 32.01
N HIS A 50 17.24 -20.52 31.41
CA HIS A 50 16.12 -19.63 31.20
C HIS A 50 15.02 -20.24 30.30
N LEU A 51 15.41 -20.99 29.27
CA LEU A 51 14.48 -21.61 28.33
C LEU A 51 14.02 -23.01 28.73
N GLY A 52 14.66 -23.62 29.73
CA GLY A 52 14.42 -25.01 30.12
C GLY A 52 14.77 -25.98 28.99
N VAL A 53 15.97 -25.83 28.41
CA VAL A 53 16.50 -26.70 27.33
C VAL A 53 17.92 -27.17 27.70
N PRO A 54 18.42 -28.27 27.10
CA PRO A 54 19.81 -28.70 27.30
C PRO A 54 20.81 -27.66 26.81
N ALA A 55 21.92 -27.46 27.54
CA ALA A 55 22.98 -26.54 27.11
C ALA A 55 23.68 -26.98 25.81
N SER A 56 23.63 -28.28 25.49
CA SER A 56 24.12 -28.85 24.21
C SER A 56 23.35 -28.35 22.99
N ASP A 57 22.12 -27.90 23.21
CA ASP A 57 21.17 -27.49 22.18
C ASP A 57 21.19 -25.99 21.93
N VAL A 58 22.00 -25.25 22.69
CA VAL A 58 22.14 -23.80 22.60
C VAL A 58 23.47 -23.44 21.93
N MET A 59 23.40 -22.51 20.98
CA MET A 59 24.57 -21.89 20.39
C MET A 59 24.42 -20.38 20.34
N VAL A 60 25.41 -19.67 20.85
CA VAL A 60 25.44 -18.21 20.92
C VAL A 60 26.37 -17.64 19.87
N GLY A 61 26.14 -16.40 19.46
CA GLY A 61 26.98 -15.70 18.49
C GLY A 61 26.71 -14.20 18.43
N ALA A 62 27.36 -13.53 17.49
CA ALA A 62 27.38 -12.07 17.35
C ALA A 62 26.06 -11.48 16.81
N GLY A 63 24.95 -11.75 17.50
CA GLY A 63 23.58 -11.48 17.06
C GLY A 63 22.99 -12.62 16.23
N SER A 64 21.66 -12.62 16.08
CA SER A 64 20.93 -13.67 15.35
C SER A 64 21.40 -13.82 13.90
N GLY A 65 21.75 -12.73 13.21
CA GLY A 65 22.24 -12.79 11.82
C GLY A 65 23.54 -13.58 11.66
N ALA A 66 24.49 -13.44 12.58
CA ALA A 66 25.74 -14.20 12.55
C ALA A 66 25.50 -15.68 12.89
N VAL A 67 24.61 -15.94 13.86
CA VAL A 67 24.20 -17.30 14.21
C VAL A 67 23.48 -17.98 13.04
N LEU A 68 22.60 -17.26 12.34
CA LEU A 68 21.90 -17.73 11.16
C LEU A 68 22.85 -17.98 9.98
N GLN A 69 23.81 -17.08 9.72
CA GLN A 69 24.86 -17.33 8.71
C GLN A 69 25.58 -18.64 9.00
N GLN A 70 25.99 -18.84 10.25
CA GLN A 70 26.74 -20.03 10.61
C GLN A 70 25.91 -21.32 10.50
N LEU A 71 24.62 -21.26 10.86
CA LEU A 71 23.69 -22.37 10.62
C LEU A 71 23.60 -22.69 9.12
N LEU A 72 23.45 -21.68 8.28
CA LEU A 72 23.34 -21.84 6.83
C LEU A 72 24.65 -22.39 6.23
N ASP A 73 25.82 -21.91 6.65
CA ASP A 73 27.13 -22.43 6.22
C ASP A 73 27.30 -23.92 6.56
N GLY A 74 26.70 -24.37 7.66
CA GLY A 74 26.73 -25.77 8.08
C GLY A 74 25.67 -26.67 7.42
N THR A 75 24.67 -26.09 6.76
CA THR A 75 23.47 -26.82 6.29
C THR A 75 23.29 -26.76 4.77
N ALA A 76 23.70 -25.66 4.14
CA ALA A 76 23.49 -25.38 2.72
C ALA A 76 24.82 -25.07 2.01
N GLY A 77 24.80 -25.17 0.68
CA GLY A 77 25.95 -24.89 -0.17
C GLY A 77 25.63 -24.94 -1.67
N PRO A 78 26.65 -24.94 -2.54
CA PRO A 78 26.45 -24.98 -3.99
C PRO A 78 25.53 -26.12 -4.42
N GLY A 79 24.53 -25.79 -5.24
CA GLY A 79 23.55 -26.76 -5.76
C GLY A 79 22.40 -27.11 -4.81
N THR A 80 22.32 -26.47 -3.65
CA THR A 80 21.19 -26.58 -2.70
C THR A 80 20.31 -25.34 -2.71
N GLU A 81 19.12 -25.45 -2.13
CA GLU A 81 18.11 -24.39 -2.06
C GLU A 81 17.70 -24.10 -0.61
N VAL A 82 17.32 -22.85 -0.34
CA VAL A 82 16.71 -22.43 0.92
C VAL A 82 15.45 -21.62 0.61
N VAL A 83 14.30 -22.06 1.11
CA VAL A 83 13.00 -21.43 0.85
C VAL A 83 12.69 -20.39 1.92
N HIS A 84 12.19 -19.23 1.53
CA HIS A 84 11.71 -18.20 2.45
C HIS A 84 10.63 -17.32 1.82
N ALA A 85 9.86 -16.61 2.64
CA ALA A 85 8.88 -15.63 2.18
C ALA A 85 9.55 -14.29 1.80
N SER A 86 8.89 -13.50 0.94
CA SER A 86 9.33 -12.18 0.48
C SER A 86 8.14 -11.25 0.20
N PRO A 87 8.14 -9.99 0.72
CA PRO A 87 9.18 -9.42 1.55
C PRO A 87 9.23 -10.05 2.95
N SER A 88 10.44 -10.36 3.41
CA SER A 88 10.73 -10.80 4.77
C SER A 88 12.06 -10.16 5.21
N PHE A 89 12.72 -10.71 6.23
CA PHE A 89 13.99 -10.19 6.70
C PHE A 89 14.96 -10.07 5.53
N TRP A 90 15.34 -8.83 5.20
CA TRP A 90 16.13 -8.48 4.03
C TRP A 90 17.45 -9.26 3.93
N GLY A 91 17.96 -9.75 5.06
CA GLY A 91 19.19 -10.52 5.14
C GLY A 91 19.08 -11.95 4.60
N TYR A 92 17.89 -12.55 4.47
CA TYR A 92 17.78 -13.97 4.07
C TYR A 92 18.41 -14.25 2.71
N GLY A 93 18.09 -13.48 1.67
CA GLY A 93 18.70 -13.64 0.34
C GLY A 93 20.24 -13.58 0.38
N PRO A 94 20.84 -12.49 0.91
CA PRO A 94 22.29 -12.39 1.07
C PRO A 94 22.92 -13.51 1.92
N LEU A 95 22.32 -13.89 3.05
CA LEU A 95 22.85 -14.92 3.93
C LEU A 95 22.87 -16.30 3.26
N VAL A 96 21.81 -16.63 2.51
CA VAL A 96 21.76 -17.85 1.69
C VAL A 96 22.77 -17.77 0.54
N GLY A 97 22.88 -16.62 -0.12
CA GLY A 97 23.85 -16.42 -1.20
C GLY A 97 25.29 -16.58 -0.76
N ASN A 98 25.63 -16.18 0.48
CA ASN A 98 26.98 -16.34 1.04
C ASN A 98 27.43 -17.81 1.15
N THR A 99 26.50 -18.76 1.24
CA THR A 99 26.83 -20.19 1.26
C THR A 99 27.05 -20.78 -0.14
N GLY A 100 26.66 -20.05 -1.19
CA GLY A 100 26.57 -20.54 -2.56
C GLY A 100 25.27 -21.30 -2.87
N ALA A 101 24.33 -21.38 -1.92
CA ALA A 101 22.99 -21.92 -2.15
C ALA A 101 22.09 -20.93 -2.89
N THR A 102 21.00 -21.43 -3.46
CA THR A 102 19.99 -20.60 -4.15
C THR A 102 18.87 -20.21 -3.19
N PRO A 103 18.62 -18.90 -2.94
CA PRO A 103 17.43 -18.46 -2.22
C PRO A 103 16.18 -18.61 -3.10
N VAL A 104 15.20 -19.34 -2.60
CA VAL A 104 13.88 -19.49 -3.22
C VAL A 104 12.90 -18.59 -2.47
N ALA A 105 12.73 -17.37 -2.97
CA ALA A 105 11.88 -16.35 -2.37
C ALA A 105 10.44 -16.44 -2.91
N LEU A 106 9.47 -16.65 -2.02
CA LEU A 106 8.05 -16.76 -2.37
C LEU A 106 7.28 -15.49 -1.98
N PRO A 107 6.31 -15.03 -2.79
CA PRO A 107 5.50 -13.87 -2.43
C PRO A 107 4.65 -14.13 -1.18
N LEU A 108 4.33 -13.07 -0.44
CA LEU A 108 3.39 -13.13 0.68
C LEU A 108 1.94 -13.30 0.19
N GLU A 109 1.14 -14.05 0.94
CA GLU A 109 -0.31 -14.18 0.74
C GLU A 109 -0.98 -12.83 0.96
N GLY A 110 -1.71 -12.34 -0.06
CA GLY A 110 -2.35 -11.02 -0.03
C GLY A 110 -1.38 -9.86 0.24
N GLY A 111 -0.07 -10.04 0.01
CA GLY A 111 0.96 -9.05 0.33
C GLY A 111 1.24 -8.85 1.83
N TYR A 112 0.77 -9.74 2.70
CA TYR A 112 0.89 -9.59 4.16
C TYR A 112 1.37 -10.85 4.90
N GLY A 113 0.70 -11.99 4.70
CA GLY A 113 0.93 -13.24 5.43
C GLY A 113 1.94 -14.16 4.75
N THR A 114 2.56 -15.08 5.50
CA THR A 114 3.37 -16.15 4.90
C THR A 114 2.48 -17.32 4.53
N ASP A 115 2.50 -17.72 3.25
CA ASP A 115 1.77 -18.90 2.76
C ASP A 115 2.60 -20.17 3.00
N VAL A 116 2.28 -20.89 4.08
CA VAL A 116 2.99 -22.12 4.44
C VAL A 116 2.76 -23.27 3.45
N ASP A 117 1.62 -23.28 2.74
CA ASP A 117 1.30 -24.33 1.79
C ASP A 117 2.07 -24.12 0.48
N ALA A 118 2.21 -22.87 0.03
CA ALA A 118 3.12 -22.50 -1.06
C ALA A 118 4.58 -22.77 -0.72
N MET A 119 5.00 -22.53 0.53
CA MET A 119 6.36 -22.89 0.99
C MET A 119 6.61 -24.39 0.91
N ALA A 120 5.65 -25.22 1.36
CA ALA A 120 5.75 -26.67 1.24
C ALA A 120 5.82 -27.12 -0.22
N ALA A 121 5.00 -26.53 -1.10
CA ALA A 121 4.97 -26.86 -2.52
C ALA A 121 6.27 -26.48 -3.27
N ALA A 122 7.00 -25.47 -2.78
CA ALA A 122 8.27 -25.04 -3.36
C ALA A 122 9.47 -25.93 -2.96
N VAL A 123 9.29 -26.83 -2.00
CA VAL A 123 10.36 -27.72 -1.54
C VAL A 123 10.69 -28.78 -2.58
N THR A 124 11.99 -28.92 -2.87
CA THR A 124 12.55 -29.90 -3.82
C THR A 124 13.56 -30.79 -3.10
N PRO A 125 14.07 -31.87 -3.75
CA PRO A 125 15.19 -32.66 -3.20
C PRO A 125 16.48 -31.87 -2.95
N ARG A 126 16.59 -30.63 -3.47
CA ARG A 126 17.74 -29.74 -3.24
C ARG A 126 17.55 -28.83 -2.04
N THR A 127 16.33 -28.72 -1.52
CA THR A 127 16.02 -27.86 -0.38
C THR A 127 16.67 -28.40 0.90
N ARG A 128 17.34 -27.53 1.64
CA ARG A 128 18.00 -27.88 2.91
C ARG A 128 17.38 -27.20 4.12
N ALA A 129 16.77 -26.04 3.92
CA ALA A 129 16.08 -25.33 4.98
C ALA A 129 14.90 -24.50 4.43
N VAL A 130 13.93 -24.28 5.31
CA VAL A 130 12.85 -23.30 5.15
C VAL A 130 13.00 -22.27 6.26
N LEU A 131 13.05 -20.97 5.91
CA LEU A 131 13.19 -19.86 6.87
C LEU A 131 11.84 -19.18 7.09
N LEU A 132 11.41 -19.13 8.34
CA LEU A 132 10.20 -18.46 8.81
C LEU A 132 10.59 -17.28 9.70
N CYS A 133 10.25 -16.05 9.31
CA CYS A 133 10.36 -14.89 10.19
C CYS A 133 9.02 -14.71 10.93
N ASN A 134 8.98 -14.91 12.25
CA ASN A 134 7.74 -14.91 13.01
C ASN A 134 7.89 -14.21 14.37
N PRO A 135 7.39 -12.98 14.56
CA PRO A 135 6.66 -12.14 13.59
C PRO A 135 7.49 -11.72 12.37
N ASN A 136 6.85 -11.63 11.21
CA ASN A 136 7.51 -11.29 9.95
C ASN A 136 7.93 -9.81 9.91
N ASN A 137 9.16 -9.55 9.46
CA ASN A 137 9.65 -8.21 9.16
C ASN A 137 9.74 -8.07 7.64
N PRO A 138 8.98 -7.17 6.97
CA PRO A 138 8.50 -5.90 7.52
C PRO A 138 7.03 -5.85 7.92
N THR A 139 6.23 -6.88 7.61
CA THR A 139 4.76 -6.76 7.67
C THR A 139 4.17 -6.80 9.08
N GLY A 140 4.86 -7.44 10.02
CA GLY A 140 4.39 -7.70 11.37
C GLY A 140 3.40 -8.86 11.47
N SER A 141 3.16 -9.60 10.38
CA SER A 141 2.28 -10.78 10.39
C SER A 141 2.85 -11.91 11.25
N VAL A 142 1.96 -12.75 11.77
CA VAL A 142 2.32 -13.91 12.61
C VAL A 142 1.84 -15.19 11.97
N LEU A 143 2.63 -16.25 12.14
CA LEU A 143 2.22 -17.62 11.92
C LEU A 143 1.79 -18.23 13.26
N SER A 144 0.62 -18.85 13.25
CA SER A 144 0.10 -19.62 14.37
C SER A 144 0.84 -20.95 14.55
N HIS A 145 0.72 -21.53 15.74
CA HIS A 145 1.33 -22.83 16.03
C HIS A 145 0.85 -23.94 15.08
N ALA A 146 -0.43 -23.91 14.71
CA ALA A 146 -1.03 -24.88 13.79
C ALA A 146 -0.49 -24.76 12.36
N GLU A 147 -0.24 -23.54 11.88
CA GLU A 147 0.33 -23.31 10.54
C GLU A 147 1.78 -23.82 10.45
N VAL A 148 2.60 -23.54 11.46
CA VAL A 148 3.99 -24.04 11.48
C VAL A 148 4.02 -25.56 11.61
N ARG A 149 3.12 -26.17 12.41
CA ARG A 149 2.97 -27.64 12.49
C ARG A 149 2.55 -28.24 11.15
N ARG A 150 1.58 -27.62 10.46
CA ARG A 150 1.12 -28.05 9.13
C ARG A 150 2.27 -28.04 8.12
N LEU A 151 3.09 -26.98 8.12
CA LEU A 151 4.30 -26.93 7.30
C LEU A 151 5.24 -28.11 7.63
N LEU A 152 5.57 -28.29 8.92
CA LEU A 152 6.45 -29.38 9.36
C LEU A 152 5.95 -30.77 8.91
N ASP A 153 4.65 -31.01 8.95
CA ASP A 153 4.03 -32.27 8.52
C ASP A 153 4.16 -32.51 7.01
N ALA A 154 4.17 -31.44 6.22
CA ALA A 154 4.31 -31.52 4.76
C ALA A 154 5.76 -31.65 4.29
N LEU A 155 6.75 -31.30 5.13
CA LEU A 155 8.15 -31.26 4.75
C LEU A 155 8.88 -32.61 4.89
N PRO A 156 9.85 -32.90 4.02
CA PRO A 156 10.74 -34.06 4.15
C PRO A 156 11.53 -34.07 5.48
N PRO A 157 11.98 -35.25 5.96
CA PRO A 157 12.67 -35.37 7.24
C PRO A 157 14.07 -34.72 7.26
N ASP A 158 14.64 -34.42 6.10
CA ASP A 158 15.99 -33.83 5.94
C ASP A 158 15.98 -32.30 5.70
N VAL A 159 14.80 -31.65 5.76
CA VAL A 159 14.66 -30.20 5.61
C VAL A 159 14.49 -29.56 6.98
N LEU A 160 15.41 -28.65 7.34
CA LEU A 160 15.29 -27.88 8.58
C LEU A 160 14.22 -26.78 8.46
N VAL A 161 13.50 -26.52 9.55
CA VAL A 161 12.58 -25.37 9.65
C VAL A 161 13.16 -24.39 10.65
N VAL A 162 13.66 -23.26 10.15
CA VAL A 162 14.27 -22.22 10.97
C VAL A 162 13.22 -21.17 11.29
N VAL A 163 12.87 -21.04 12.57
CA VAL A 163 11.93 -20.03 13.05
C VAL A 163 12.73 -18.89 13.70
N ASP A 164 12.82 -17.77 12.99
CA ASP A 164 13.41 -16.53 13.49
C ASP A 164 12.37 -15.75 14.30
N GLU A 165 12.55 -15.78 15.62
CA GLU A 165 11.69 -15.19 16.64
C GLU A 165 12.23 -13.84 17.15
N ALA A 166 12.90 -13.05 16.29
CA ALA A 166 13.51 -11.78 16.69
C ALA A 166 12.57 -10.75 17.35
N TYR A 167 11.27 -10.83 17.09
CA TYR A 167 10.25 -9.90 17.63
C TYR A 167 9.24 -10.58 18.55
N ARG A 168 9.51 -11.82 18.98
CA ARG A 168 8.56 -12.64 19.72
C ARG A 168 7.95 -11.96 20.95
N GLU A 169 8.71 -11.15 21.68
CA GLU A 169 8.23 -10.52 22.92
C GLU A 169 7.16 -9.44 22.70
N PHE A 170 6.97 -8.96 21.47
CA PHE A 170 5.96 -7.97 21.11
C PHE A 170 4.64 -8.60 20.60
N ALA A 171 4.62 -9.92 20.41
CA ALA A 171 3.49 -10.66 19.89
C ALA A 171 2.60 -11.21 21.02
N ASP A 172 1.30 -11.35 20.74
CA ASP A 172 0.42 -12.11 21.62
C ASP A 172 0.81 -13.59 21.59
N ARG A 173 1.06 -14.16 22.77
CA ARG A 173 1.41 -15.57 22.95
C ARG A 173 0.30 -16.52 22.52
N ALA A 174 -0.94 -16.07 22.48
CA ALA A 174 -2.08 -16.87 22.02
C ALA A 174 -2.14 -16.98 20.49
N GLU A 175 -1.57 -16.02 19.76
CA GLU A 175 -1.64 -15.96 18.31
C GLU A 175 -0.38 -16.49 17.62
N ILE A 176 0.80 -16.25 18.21
CA ILE A 176 2.08 -16.67 17.64
C ILE A 176 2.41 -18.14 17.95
N ALA A 177 3.04 -18.83 17.00
CA ALA A 177 3.60 -20.16 17.20
C ALA A 177 4.58 -20.22 18.39
N ASP A 178 4.42 -21.22 19.27
CA ASP A 178 5.46 -21.59 20.22
C ASP A 178 6.54 -22.44 19.54
N ALA A 179 7.58 -21.80 19.01
CA ALA A 179 8.65 -22.48 18.30
C ALA A 179 9.49 -23.40 19.21
N LEU A 180 9.60 -23.09 20.50
CA LEU A 180 10.32 -23.95 21.46
C LEU A 180 9.51 -25.22 21.78
N ALA A 181 8.19 -25.15 21.81
CA ALA A 181 7.35 -26.34 21.91
C ALA A 181 7.52 -27.22 20.66
N LEU A 182 7.45 -26.63 19.46
CA LEU A 182 7.66 -27.36 18.20
C LEU A 182 9.04 -28.02 18.13
N TYR A 183 10.08 -27.33 18.60
CA TYR A 183 11.43 -27.88 18.69
C TYR A 183 11.55 -29.09 19.62
N ARG A 184 10.81 -29.12 20.73
CA ARG A 184 10.79 -30.29 21.63
C ARG A 184 10.12 -31.50 20.98
N GLU A 185 9.23 -31.28 20.02
CA GLU A 185 8.47 -32.32 19.32
C GLU A 185 9.15 -32.78 18.04
N ASP A 186 9.85 -31.89 17.34
CA ASP A 186 10.41 -32.14 16.01
C ASP A 186 11.88 -31.66 15.94
N PRO A 187 12.85 -32.58 15.76
CA PRO A 187 14.27 -32.25 15.81
C PRO A 187 14.75 -31.40 14.62
N ARG A 188 13.90 -31.18 13.60
CA ARG A 188 14.18 -30.33 12.43
C ARG A 188 13.99 -28.84 12.71
N VAL A 189 13.31 -28.49 13.81
CA VAL A 189 13.03 -27.09 14.14
C VAL A 189 14.26 -26.45 14.77
N VAL A 190 14.65 -25.31 14.23
CA VAL A 190 15.71 -24.45 14.76
C VAL A 190 15.10 -23.12 15.14
N VAL A 191 15.19 -22.74 16.41
CA VAL A 191 14.69 -21.44 16.89
C VAL A 191 15.84 -20.45 16.94
N VAL A 192 15.71 -19.30 16.28
CA VAL A 192 16.72 -18.23 16.28
C VAL A 192 16.18 -17.02 17.02
N ARG A 193 16.95 -16.48 17.99
CA ARG A 193 16.54 -15.33 18.81
C ARG A 193 17.69 -14.34 19.01
N THR A 194 17.34 -13.12 19.40
CA THR A 194 18.27 -11.99 19.49
C THR A 194 18.01 -11.16 20.73
N PHE A 195 19.06 -10.57 21.30
CA PHE A 195 18.94 -9.55 22.32
C PHE A 195 18.82 -8.13 21.73
N SER A 196 18.83 -8.01 20.40
CA SER A 196 18.89 -6.70 19.73
C SER A 196 17.58 -5.91 19.81
N LYS A 197 16.43 -6.58 19.98
CA LYS A 197 15.11 -5.98 19.85
C LYS A 197 14.49 -5.72 21.22
N SER A 198 13.77 -6.70 21.77
CA SER A 198 13.12 -6.61 23.08
C SER A 198 14.06 -6.19 24.21
N HIS A 199 15.28 -6.73 24.24
CA HIS A 199 16.29 -6.40 25.26
C HIS A 199 17.09 -5.11 24.98
N GLY A 200 16.92 -4.46 23.82
CA GLY A 200 17.57 -3.17 23.50
C GLY A 200 19.10 -3.23 23.32
N LEU A 201 19.68 -4.42 23.08
CA LEU A 201 21.14 -4.62 23.01
C LEU A 201 21.68 -4.69 21.58
N LEU A 202 21.08 -3.95 20.64
CA LEU A 202 21.45 -4.02 19.23
C LEU A 202 22.93 -3.73 19.01
N GLY A 203 23.51 -2.73 19.69
CA GLY A 203 24.93 -2.38 19.57
C GLY A 203 25.91 -3.43 20.12
N LEU A 204 25.47 -4.32 21.01
CA LEU A 204 26.36 -5.31 21.67
C LEU A 204 26.51 -6.61 20.90
N ARG A 205 25.69 -6.83 19.86
CA ARG A 205 25.78 -7.98 18.95
C ARG A 205 25.77 -9.32 19.70
N VAL A 206 24.64 -9.66 20.32
CA VAL A 206 24.44 -10.96 20.99
C VAL A 206 23.10 -11.57 20.60
N GLY A 207 23.14 -12.87 20.29
CA GLY A 207 21.99 -13.68 19.88
C GLY A 207 22.33 -15.15 19.99
N TYR A 208 21.34 -16.00 19.73
CA TYR A 208 21.49 -17.44 19.89
C TYR A 208 20.53 -18.22 18.98
N LEU A 209 20.82 -19.50 18.80
CA LEU A 209 19.88 -20.49 18.30
C LEU A 209 19.67 -21.59 19.34
N VAL A 210 18.52 -22.26 19.23
CA VAL A 210 18.19 -23.50 19.91
C VAL A 210 17.83 -24.54 18.85
N ALA A 211 18.52 -25.67 18.85
CA ALA A 211 18.25 -26.78 17.95
C ALA A 211 18.74 -28.08 18.57
N ALA A 212 18.31 -29.23 18.04
CA ALA A 212 18.72 -30.52 18.59
C ALA A 212 20.24 -30.68 18.48
N GLU A 213 20.87 -31.37 19.43
CA GLU A 213 22.33 -31.50 19.49
C GLU A 213 22.97 -31.94 18.16
N HIS A 214 22.31 -32.80 17.38
CA HIS A 214 22.83 -33.24 16.08
C HIS A 214 22.95 -32.10 15.04
N VAL A 215 22.17 -31.02 15.18
CA VAL A 215 22.29 -29.78 14.40
C VAL A 215 23.37 -28.88 15.01
N VAL A 216 23.41 -28.75 16.34
CA VAL A 216 24.30 -27.78 17.02
C VAL A 216 25.75 -28.25 17.09
N ALA A 217 26.00 -29.54 17.27
CA ALA A 217 27.34 -30.08 17.48
C ALA A 217 28.30 -29.80 16.29
N PRO A 218 27.90 -29.98 15.01
CA PRO A 218 28.72 -29.59 13.87
C PRO A 218 29.02 -28.09 13.83
N LEU A 219 28.03 -27.24 14.14
CA LEU A 219 28.18 -25.79 14.13
C LEU A 219 29.15 -25.30 15.21
N ARG A 220 29.15 -25.93 16.39
CA ARG A 220 30.13 -25.62 17.45
C ARG A 220 31.57 -25.80 16.98
N GLY A 221 31.83 -26.76 16.10
CA GLY A 221 33.17 -27.04 15.55
C GLY A 221 33.68 -25.96 14.58
N THR A 222 32.78 -25.22 13.93
CA THR A 222 33.11 -24.13 13.00
C THR A 222 33.00 -22.74 13.63
N ALA A 223 32.57 -22.65 14.89
CA ALA A 223 32.38 -21.37 15.57
C ALA A 223 33.73 -20.70 15.88
N PRO A 224 33.82 -19.37 15.70
CA PRO A 224 35.01 -18.63 16.09
C PRO A 224 35.37 -18.86 17.56
N PHE A 225 36.68 -19.00 17.81
CA PHE A 225 37.23 -18.83 19.14
C PHE A 225 37.03 -17.35 19.53
N PHE A 226 36.28 -17.08 20.60
CA PHE A 226 35.78 -15.74 20.96
C PHE A 226 34.59 -15.25 20.10
N ARG A 227 33.45 -15.94 20.22
CA ARG A 227 32.22 -15.69 19.44
C ARG A 227 31.38 -14.49 19.89
N VAL A 228 31.44 -14.12 21.17
CA VAL A 228 30.69 -13.01 21.77
C VAL A 228 31.61 -12.29 22.75
N SER A 229 31.64 -10.96 22.74
CA SER A 229 32.52 -10.19 23.62
C SER A 229 32.12 -10.33 25.09
N THR A 230 33.09 -10.25 26.00
CA THR A 230 32.87 -10.31 27.46
C THR A 230 31.76 -9.36 27.93
N VAL A 231 31.77 -8.12 27.42
CA VAL A 231 30.75 -7.10 27.75
C VAL A 231 29.36 -7.51 27.26
N ALA A 232 29.26 -8.05 26.04
CA ALA A 232 27.99 -8.49 25.49
C ALA A 232 27.43 -9.73 26.20
N GLN A 233 28.30 -10.64 26.66
CA GLN A 233 27.90 -11.80 27.48
C GLN A 233 27.32 -11.36 28.82
N ALA A 234 28.01 -10.48 29.55
CA ALA A 234 27.53 -9.95 30.83
C ALA A 234 26.18 -9.23 30.68
N ALA A 235 26.05 -8.38 29.65
CA ALA A 235 24.80 -7.68 29.36
C ALA A 235 23.65 -8.64 29.05
N ALA A 236 23.88 -9.68 28.24
CA ALA A 236 22.87 -10.66 27.90
C ALA A 236 22.41 -11.48 29.12
N ILE A 237 23.34 -11.90 29.99
CA ILE A 237 23.01 -12.60 31.25
C ILE A 237 22.14 -11.70 32.14
N ALA A 238 22.53 -10.45 32.33
CA ALA A 238 21.73 -9.48 33.10
C ALA A 238 20.34 -9.24 32.45
N ALA A 239 20.28 -9.22 31.12
CA ALA A 239 19.02 -9.02 30.40
C ALA A 239 18.06 -10.21 30.53
N LEU A 240 18.57 -11.44 30.65
CA LEU A 240 17.75 -12.63 30.95
C LEU A 240 17.16 -12.55 32.37
N ALA A 241 17.92 -12.04 33.34
CA ALA A 241 17.45 -11.88 34.71
C ALA A 241 16.38 -10.77 34.86
N ALA A 242 16.34 -9.82 33.92
CA ALA A 242 15.41 -8.69 33.92
C ALA A 242 14.21 -8.89 32.96
N GLU A 243 13.79 -10.15 32.75
CA GLU A 243 12.74 -10.50 31.79
C GLU A 243 11.40 -9.80 32.08
N GLU A 244 10.99 -9.73 33.34
CA GLU A 244 9.72 -9.10 33.73
C GLU A 244 9.68 -7.61 33.35
N GLN A 245 10.77 -6.89 33.62
CA GLN A 245 10.91 -5.48 33.27
C GLN A 245 10.98 -5.28 31.75
N MET A 246 11.69 -6.16 31.03
CA MET A 246 11.70 -6.15 29.56
C MET A 246 10.29 -6.36 29.01
N ARG A 247 9.50 -7.29 29.57
CA ARG A 247 8.12 -7.54 29.13
C ARG A 247 7.22 -6.34 29.36
N ALA A 248 7.38 -5.66 30.50
CA ALA A 248 6.66 -4.41 30.77
C ALA A 248 7.04 -3.31 29.75
N GLN A 249 8.31 -3.22 29.36
CA GLN A 249 8.74 -2.29 28.29
C GLN A 249 8.13 -2.67 26.93
N CYS A 250 8.15 -3.94 26.54
CA CYS A 250 7.51 -4.41 25.31
C CYS A 250 6.01 -4.10 25.29
N ALA A 251 5.30 -4.30 26.41
CA ALA A 251 3.89 -3.97 26.52
C ALA A 251 3.62 -2.46 26.29
N ALA A 252 4.47 -1.58 26.82
CA ALA A 252 4.38 -0.14 26.57
C ALA A 252 4.62 0.22 25.10
N VAL A 253 5.56 -0.46 24.43
CA VAL A 253 5.79 -0.33 22.99
C VAL A 253 4.55 -0.77 22.19
N CYS A 254 3.90 -1.87 22.57
CA CYS A 254 2.68 -2.35 21.92
C CYS A 254 1.53 -1.34 22.06
N VAL A 255 1.35 -0.72 23.24
CA VAL A 255 0.33 0.33 23.43
C VAL A 255 0.58 1.53 22.50
N GLU A 256 1.83 2.00 22.39
CA GLU A 256 2.15 3.11 21.48
C GLU A 256 2.08 2.71 20.01
N ARG A 257 2.44 1.46 19.66
CA ARG A 257 2.26 0.89 18.31
C ARG A 257 0.81 0.95 17.88
N ASP A 258 -0.10 0.50 18.75
CA ASP A 258 -1.52 0.40 18.44
C ASP A 258 -2.15 1.80 18.33
N ARG A 259 -1.70 2.76 19.15
CA ARG A 259 -2.06 4.18 19.04
C ARG A 259 -1.59 4.80 17.73
N LEU A 260 -0.31 4.62 17.38
CA LEU A 260 0.26 5.13 16.13
C LEU A 260 -0.48 4.54 14.93
N ARG A 261 -0.74 3.23 14.96
CA ARG A 261 -1.52 2.54 13.92
C ARG A 261 -2.91 3.16 13.77
N ALA A 262 -3.65 3.32 14.86
CA ALA A 262 -5.00 3.90 14.82
C ALA A 262 -4.99 5.30 14.18
N ALA A 263 -4.04 6.16 14.58
CA ALA A 263 -3.92 7.50 14.03
C ALA A 263 -3.59 7.51 12.52
N LEU A 264 -2.71 6.62 12.05
CA LEU A 264 -2.39 6.51 10.63
C LEU A 264 -3.56 5.95 9.81
N VAL A 265 -4.35 5.02 10.37
CA VAL A 265 -5.59 4.51 9.75
C VAL A 265 -6.64 5.62 9.65
N ASP A 266 -6.79 6.46 10.67
CA ASP A 266 -7.72 7.60 10.66
C ASP A 266 -7.35 8.64 9.59
N LEU A 267 -6.07 8.73 9.22
CA LEU A 267 -5.59 9.53 8.08
C LEU A 267 -5.82 8.88 6.72
N GLY A 268 -6.46 7.70 6.67
CA GLY A 268 -6.83 7.00 5.45
C GLY A 268 -5.76 6.08 4.88
N LEU A 269 -4.68 5.79 5.61
CA LEU A 269 -3.66 4.84 5.18
C LEU A 269 -4.05 3.40 5.51
N ALA A 270 -3.68 2.47 4.62
CA ALA A 270 -3.70 1.05 4.92
C ALA A 270 -2.55 0.72 5.90
N VAL A 271 -2.88 0.31 7.12
CA VAL A 271 -1.89 -0.12 8.12
C VAL A 271 -2.34 -1.45 8.74
N PRO A 272 -1.88 -2.59 8.20
CA PRO A 272 -2.20 -3.91 8.75
C PRO A 272 -1.81 -4.03 10.23
N PRO A 273 -2.41 -4.97 10.99
CA PRO A 273 -1.94 -5.31 12.32
C PRO A 273 -0.46 -5.70 12.30
N SER A 274 0.23 -5.45 13.41
CA SER A 274 1.64 -5.82 13.55
C SER A 274 1.89 -6.42 14.92
N ALA A 275 2.59 -7.54 14.96
CA ALA A 275 3.08 -8.16 16.18
C ALA A 275 4.56 -7.81 16.47
N GLY A 276 5.15 -6.85 15.74
CA GLY A 276 6.52 -6.35 15.97
C GLY A 276 6.55 -5.03 16.75
N ASN A 277 7.72 -4.39 16.80
CA ASN A 277 7.93 -3.02 17.31
C ASN A 277 7.92 -1.97 16.18
N TYR A 278 7.16 -2.23 15.12
CA TYR A 278 7.08 -1.40 13.92
C TYR A 278 5.71 -1.58 13.26
N LEU A 279 5.40 -0.71 12.30
CA LEU A 279 4.22 -0.77 11.45
C LEU A 279 4.63 -0.89 9.99
N TRP A 280 3.81 -1.59 9.21
CA TRP A 280 3.96 -1.74 7.77
C TRP A 280 2.92 -0.90 7.04
N LEU A 281 3.38 -0.08 6.09
CA LEU A 281 2.54 0.74 5.23
C LEU A 281 2.78 0.25 3.78
N PRO A 282 1.90 -0.58 3.20
CA PRO A 282 2.03 -1.08 1.83
C PRO A 282 1.67 0.00 0.80
N LEU A 283 2.54 1.01 0.68
CA LEU A 283 2.31 2.21 -0.13
C LEU A 283 2.67 2.03 -1.62
N GLY A 284 3.37 0.96 -1.98
CA GLY A 284 3.86 0.79 -3.35
C GLY A 284 4.71 1.99 -3.79
N ALA A 285 4.36 2.56 -4.95
CA ALA A 285 5.04 3.72 -5.52
C ALA A 285 5.07 4.97 -4.61
N GLU A 286 4.12 5.11 -3.68
CA GLU A 286 4.10 6.22 -2.72
C GLU A 286 5.13 6.09 -1.58
N SER A 287 5.87 4.97 -1.53
CA SER A 287 6.86 4.72 -0.48
C SER A 287 8.02 5.72 -0.51
N SER A 288 8.73 5.82 -1.64
CA SER A 288 9.92 6.69 -1.74
C SER A 288 9.56 8.18 -1.59
N PRO A 289 8.46 8.69 -2.19
CA PRO A 289 7.97 10.04 -1.95
C PRO A 289 7.70 10.35 -0.48
N LEU A 290 6.98 9.48 0.24
CA LEU A 290 6.72 9.68 1.67
C LEU A 290 8.00 9.61 2.50
N VAL A 291 8.89 8.65 2.22
CA VAL A 291 10.19 8.52 2.90
C VAL A 291 11.03 9.78 2.71
N GLY A 292 11.08 10.31 1.49
CA GLY A 292 11.78 11.56 1.18
C GLY A 292 11.21 12.74 1.95
N PHE A 293 9.88 12.90 1.94
CA PHE A 293 9.19 13.96 2.69
C PHE A 293 9.47 13.88 4.19
N LEU A 294 9.34 12.69 4.80
CA LEU A 294 9.63 12.51 6.22
C LEU A 294 11.09 12.81 6.55
N ALA A 295 12.03 12.38 5.70
CA ALA A 295 13.45 12.62 5.89
C ALA A 295 13.80 14.11 5.82
N GLU A 296 13.20 14.88 4.89
CA GLU A 296 13.34 16.33 4.81
C GLU A 296 12.89 17.05 6.09
N HIS A 297 11.92 16.46 6.80
CA HIS A 297 11.38 16.95 8.07
C HIS A 297 12.03 16.29 9.29
N GLY A 298 13.15 15.60 9.10
CA GLY A 298 13.98 15.05 10.18
C GLY A 298 13.52 13.71 10.73
N VAL A 299 12.65 12.98 10.04
CA VAL A 299 12.18 11.64 10.42
C VAL A 299 12.67 10.60 9.42
N ALA A 300 13.52 9.67 9.87
CA ALA A 300 13.96 8.55 9.04
C ALA A 300 13.09 7.32 9.24
N VAL A 301 12.53 6.76 8.16
CA VAL A 301 11.74 5.51 8.14
C VAL A 301 12.35 4.52 7.15
N GLY A 302 12.01 3.23 7.26
CA GLY A 302 12.63 2.18 6.44
C GLY A 302 11.82 1.88 5.19
N GLU A 303 12.32 2.20 4.00
CA GLU A 303 11.72 1.77 2.74
C GLU A 303 12.05 0.29 2.46
N VAL A 304 11.09 -0.46 1.91
CA VAL A 304 11.29 -1.85 1.49
C VAL A 304 11.00 -1.98 0.00
N GLY A 305 12.04 -1.76 -0.82
CA GLY A 305 12.06 -2.10 -2.25
C GLY A 305 10.89 -1.55 -3.08
N GLY A 306 10.41 -0.33 -2.78
CA GLY A 306 9.24 0.26 -3.45
C GLY A 306 7.90 -0.46 -3.18
N LEU A 307 7.86 -1.44 -2.27
CA LEU A 307 6.63 -2.15 -1.89
C LEU A 307 5.88 -1.43 -0.76
N GLY A 308 6.62 -0.79 0.13
CA GLY A 308 6.06 -0.12 1.29
C GLY A 308 7.11 0.49 2.21
N VAL A 309 6.60 1.08 3.29
CA VAL A 309 7.38 1.76 4.31
C VAL A 309 7.18 1.06 5.65
N ARG A 310 8.28 0.74 6.32
CA ARG A 310 8.31 0.25 7.69
C ARG A 310 8.64 1.40 8.64
N VAL A 311 7.74 1.66 9.58
CA VAL A 311 7.90 2.71 10.60
C VAL A 311 8.15 2.04 11.95
N THR A 312 9.36 2.19 12.50
CA THR A 312 9.66 1.74 13.87
C THR A 312 8.86 2.54 14.88
N VAL A 313 8.33 1.89 15.91
CA VAL A 313 7.69 2.59 17.02
C VAL A 313 8.76 3.25 17.87
N GLY A 314 8.75 4.58 17.90
CA GLY A 314 9.68 5.39 18.67
C GLY A 314 9.09 5.92 19.97
N THR A 315 9.70 6.99 20.49
CA THR A 315 9.14 7.77 21.59
C THR A 315 7.79 8.37 21.20
N ARG A 316 6.99 8.77 22.19
CA ARG A 316 5.72 9.46 21.97
C ARG A 316 5.85 10.66 21.02
N GLU A 317 6.86 11.48 21.26
CA GLU A 317 7.21 12.65 20.43
C GLU A 317 7.54 12.27 18.99
N ALA A 318 8.38 11.24 18.77
CA ALA A 318 8.73 10.78 17.43
C ALA A 318 7.50 10.23 16.68
N ASN A 319 6.64 9.48 17.38
CA ASN A 319 5.40 8.94 16.83
C ASN A 319 4.41 10.07 16.49
N ASP A 320 4.29 11.08 17.36
CA ASP A 320 3.44 12.26 17.11
C ASP A 320 3.96 13.09 15.92
N ALA A 321 5.28 13.20 15.74
CA ALA A 321 5.89 13.82 14.57
C ALA A 321 5.54 13.05 13.28
N VAL A 322 5.60 11.71 13.29
CA VAL A 322 5.15 10.89 12.14
C VAL A 322 3.69 11.16 11.82
N ILE A 323 2.80 11.15 12.82
CA ILE A 323 1.36 11.38 12.61
C ILE A 323 1.13 12.77 11.98
N ALA A 324 1.75 13.81 12.52
CA ALA A 324 1.59 15.17 12.03
C ALA A 324 2.11 15.35 10.60
N LEU A 325 3.29 14.80 10.30
CA LEU A 325 3.89 14.87 8.98
C LEU A 325 3.15 14.03 7.95
N VAL A 326 2.70 12.83 8.30
CA VAL A 326 1.84 12.03 7.41
C VAL A 326 0.54 12.76 7.14
N ALA A 327 -0.08 13.37 8.16
CA ALA A 327 -1.27 14.19 7.96
C ALA A 327 -0.99 15.40 7.05
N GLU A 328 0.21 15.98 7.08
CA GLU A 328 0.61 17.03 6.15
C GLU A 328 0.82 16.52 4.73
N TYR A 329 1.50 15.38 4.59
CA TYR A 329 1.75 14.73 3.32
C TYR A 329 0.45 14.34 2.63
N THR A 330 -0.52 13.80 3.39
CA THR A 330 -1.84 13.48 2.86
C THR A 330 -2.68 14.71 2.53
N ARG A 331 -2.44 15.84 3.24
CA ARG A 331 -3.03 17.18 2.96
C ARG A 331 -2.47 17.86 1.72
N LYS A 332 -1.42 17.35 1.07
CA LYS A 332 -1.00 17.86 -0.24
C LYS A 332 -2.01 17.55 -1.37
N GLY A 333 -3.14 16.90 -1.07
CA GLY A 333 -4.36 16.98 -1.87
C GLY A 333 -5.39 17.93 -1.24
N PHE A 334 -6.03 18.77 -2.06
CA PHE A 334 -7.11 19.71 -1.70
C PHE A 334 -6.77 20.74 -0.59
N SER A 335 -7.15 22.00 -0.79
CA SER A 335 -7.01 23.05 0.22
C SER A 335 -7.81 22.69 1.48
N PRO A 336 -7.49 23.26 2.66
CA PRO A 336 -8.23 22.96 3.89
C PRO A 336 -9.75 23.17 3.76
N ALA A 337 -10.18 24.12 2.92
CA ALA A 337 -11.59 24.34 2.59
C ALA A 337 -12.18 23.18 1.78
N ALA A 338 -11.47 22.71 0.77
CA ALA A 338 -11.86 21.56 -0.05
C ALA A 338 -11.85 20.25 0.74
N GLU A 339 -10.86 20.04 1.61
CA GLU A 339 -10.83 18.91 2.54
C GLU A 339 -11.99 18.91 3.51
N ALA A 340 -12.38 20.06 4.05
CA ALA A 340 -13.53 20.17 4.94
C ALA A 340 -14.83 19.74 4.22
N VAL A 341 -14.99 20.10 2.95
CA VAL A 341 -16.13 19.65 2.12
C VAL A 341 -16.04 18.15 1.84
N VAL A 342 -14.87 17.63 1.46
CA VAL A 342 -14.67 16.18 1.23
C VAL A 342 -14.94 15.36 2.49
N ALA A 343 -14.43 15.80 3.64
CA ALA A 343 -14.66 15.17 4.93
C ALA A 343 -16.16 15.14 5.27
N ARG A 344 -16.87 16.23 5.01
CA ARG A 344 -18.32 16.30 5.19
C ARG A 344 -19.06 15.34 4.28
N LEU A 345 -18.71 15.30 2.99
CA LEU A 345 -19.30 14.38 2.02
C LEU A 345 -19.04 12.91 2.39
N ARG A 346 -17.82 12.57 2.84
CA ARG A 346 -17.49 11.23 3.35
C ARG A 346 -18.28 10.87 4.61
N GLY A 347 -18.42 11.82 5.54
CA GLY A 347 -19.25 11.64 6.73
C GLY A 347 -20.71 11.35 6.38
N ALA A 348 -21.28 12.13 5.46
CA ALA A 348 -22.63 11.93 4.96
C ALA A 348 -22.78 10.58 4.24
N LEU A 349 -21.82 10.20 3.39
CA LEU A 349 -21.81 8.91 2.69
C LEU A 349 -21.81 7.74 3.68
N ARG A 350 -20.98 7.78 4.72
CA ARG A 350 -20.95 6.75 5.76
C ARG A 350 -22.26 6.67 6.55
N ALA A 351 -22.90 7.80 6.82
CA ALA A 351 -24.18 7.85 7.53
C ALA A 351 -25.34 7.27 6.70
N GLU A 352 -25.34 7.49 5.38
CA GLU A 352 -26.37 6.97 4.45
C GLU A 352 -26.26 5.46 4.18
N TRP A 353 -25.09 4.88 4.44
CA TRP A 353 -24.79 3.47 4.17
C TRP A 353 -24.23 2.77 5.41
N PRO A 354 -25.00 2.62 6.51
CA PRO A 354 -24.60 1.81 7.65
C PRO A 354 -24.57 0.32 7.27
N GLU A 355 -23.95 -0.52 8.09
CA GLU A 355 -24.05 -1.99 7.96
C GLU A 355 -25.51 -2.42 8.12
N ARG A 356 -26.00 -3.28 7.21
CA ARG A 356 -27.39 -3.76 7.19
C ARG A 356 -27.39 -5.22 6.74
N ASP A 357 -28.33 -6.02 7.24
CA ASP A 357 -28.58 -7.39 6.72
C ASP A 357 -29.29 -7.35 5.35
N ASP A 358 -28.75 -6.62 4.37
CA ASP A 358 -29.23 -6.60 2.99
C ASP A 358 -28.03 -6.79 2.04
N PRO A 359 -27.99 -7.90 1.28
CA PRO A 359 -26.85 -8.24 0.43
C PRO A 359 -26.49 -7.15 -0.60
N VAL A 360 -27.49 -6.49 -1.21
CA VAL A 360 -27.22 -5.47 -2.23
C VAL A 360 -26.67 -4.20 -1.57
N LEU A 361 -27.18 -3.84 -0.39
CA LEU A 361 -26.70 -2.67 0.34
C LEU A 361 -25.28 -2.85 0.89
N ASP A 362 -24.93 -4.06 1.34
CA ASP A 362 -23.59 -4.36 1.83
C ASP A 362 -22.55 -4.35 0.70
N ILE A 363 -22.88 -4.89 -0.47
CA ILE A 363 -21.99 -4.86 -1.64
C ILE A 363 -21.86 -3.42 -2.16
N ALA A 364 -22.95 -2.65 -2.21
CA ALA A 364 -22.90 -1.23 -2.54
C ALA A 364 -22.05 -0.44 -1.54
N ARG A 365 -22.15 -0.73 -0.23
CA ARG A 365 -21.29 -0.15 0.82
C ARG A 365 -19.83 -0.49 0.59
N TYR A 366 -19.50 -1.74 0.25
CA TYR A 366 -18.14 -2.15 -0.10
C TYR A 366 -17.59 -1.33 -1.28
N ALA A 367 -18.38 -1.17 -2.34
CA ALA A 367 -17.98 -0.41 -3.53
C ALA A 367 -17.81 1.09 -3.24
N LEU A 368 -18.73 1.69 -2.48
CA LEU A 368 -18.76 3.14 -2.19
C LEU A 368 -17.73 3.57 -1.15
N LEU A 369 -17.46 2.75 -0.14
CA LEU A 369 -16.55 3.10 0.96
C LEU A 369 -15.08 2.74 0.67
N ALA A 370 -14.80 2.19 -0.51
CA ALA A 370 -13.44 2.03 -1.00
C ALA A 370 -12.72 3.41 -1.06
N PRO A 371 -11.42 3.47 -0.73
CA PRO A 371 -10.66 4.73 -0.77
C PRO A 371 -10.81 5.47 -2.10
N GLY A 372 -10.99 6.79 -2.07
CA GLY A 372 -11.21 7.60 -3.27
C GLY A 372 -11.12 9.11 -3.01
N LYS A 373 -10.83 9.87 -4.06
CA LYS A 373 -10.64 11.34 -3.98
C LYS A 373 -11.96 12.14 -3.87
N MET A 374 -13.14 11.52 -4.04
CA MET A 374 -14.45 12.20 -3.99
C MET A 374 -14.57 13.41 -4.93
N LEU A 375 -13.88 13.38 -6.06
CA LEU A 375 -13.71 14.57 -6.92
C LEU A 375 -15.03 15.04 -7.56
N ARG A 376 -15.88 14.13 -8.02
CA ARG A 376 -17.16 14.49 -8.66
C ARG A 376 -18.19 15.02 -7.64
N PRO A 377 -18.35 14.41 -6.45
CA PRO A 377 -19.12 15.02 -5.36
C PRO A 377 -18.61 16.40 -4.95
N LEU A 378 -17.29 16.58 -4.86
CA LEU A 378 -16.67 17.86 -4.55
C LEU A 378 -17.01 18.92 -5.60
N LEU A 379 -16.94 18.57 -6.89
CA LEU A 379 -17.32 19.48 -7.99
C LEU A 379 -18.77 19.94 -7.90
N LEU A 380 -19.72 19.05 -7.58
CA LEU A 380 -21.12 19.44 -7.42
C LEU A 380 -21.30 20.41 -6.25
N ALA A 381 -20.73 20.08 -5.08
CA ALA A 381 -20.80 20.93 -3.90
C ALA A 381 -20.12 22.29 -4.12
N ALA A 382 -18.94 22.31 -4.75
CA ALA A 382 -18.21 23.53 -5.07
C ALA A 382 -18.96 24.37 -6.11
N ALA A 383 -19.55 23.77 -7.15
CA ALA A 383 -20.37 24.49 -8.12
C ALA A 383 -21.60 25.14 -7.47
N ALA A 384 -22.28 24.44 -6.56
CA ALA A 384 -23.41 25.01 -5.82
C ALA A 384 -22.97 26.16 -4.90
N GLY A 385 -21.86 26.00 -4.18
CA GLY A 385 -21.32 27.04 -3.31
C GLY A 385 -20.80 28.27 -4.07
N ALA A 386 -20.17 28.07 -5.23
CA ALA A 386 -19.60 29.14 -6.06
C ALA A 386 -20.68 30.10 -6.61
N VAL A 387 -21.92 29.62 -6.76
CA VAL A 387 -23.07 30.44 -7.19
C VAL A 387 -23.88 31.00 -6.01
N GLY A 388 -23.41 30.82 -4.77
CA GLY A 388 -24.03 31.33 -3.55
C GLY A 388 -25.05 30.39 -2.89
N GLY A 389 -25.14 29.14 -3.36
CA GLY A 389 -26.00 28.12 -2.79
C GLY A 389 -25.49 27.57 -1.45
N ASP A 390 -26.41 27.04 -0.65
CA ASP A 390 -26.10 26.34 0.61
C ASP A 390 -25.68 24.89 0.33
N VAL A 391 -24.40 24.59 0.53
CA VAL A 391 -23.81 23.28 0.26
C VAL A 391 -24.52 22.15 1.01
N GLU A 392 -25.03 22.39 2.23
CA GLU A 392 -25.71 21.36 3.02
C GLU A 392 -26.99 20.84 2.37
N ARG A 393 -27.64 21.70 1.57
CA ARG A 393 -28.88 21.35 0.87
C ARG A 393 -28.62 20.43 -0.32
N VAL A 394 -27.43 20.50 -0.90
CA VAL A 394 -27.07 19.76 -2.11
C VAL A 394 -26.21 18.52 -1.85
N VAL A 395 -25.82 18.26 -0.60
CA VAL A 395 -25.09 17.03 -0.20
C VAL A 395 -25.75 15.76 -0.76
N PRO A 396 -27.08 15.55 -0.68
CA PRO A 396 -27.69 14.36 -1.25
C PRO A 396 -27.48 14.22 -2.77
N ALA A 397 -27.49 15.32 -3.52
CA ALA A 397 -27.17 15.31 -4.94
C ALA A 397 -25.67 15.04 -5.21
N ALA A 398 -24.77 15.56 -4.37
CA ALA A 398 -23.34 15.25 -4.47
C ALA A 398 -23.07 13.75 -4.27
N LEU A 399 -23.76 13.11 -3.31
CA LEU A 399 -23.69 11.66 -3.12
C LEU A 399 -24.31 10.90 -4.31
N ALA A 400 -25.38 11.42 -4.90
CA ALA A 400 -26.02 10.83 -6.07
C ALA A 400 -25.03 10.69 -7.25
N VAL A 401 -24.18 11.69 -7.46
CA VAL A 401 -23.12 11.64 -8.48
C VAL A 401 -22.07 10.55 -8.16
N GLU A 402 -21.74 10.34 -6.89
CA GLU A 402 -20.87 9.22 -6.49
C GLU A 402 -21.55 7.88 -6.75
N TYR A 403 -22.86 7.76 -6.48
CA TYR A 403 -23.60 6.52 -6.75
C TYR A 403 -23.60 6.18 -8.23
N LEU A 404 -23.88 7.15 -9.08
CA LEU A 404 -23.82 6.97 -10.53
C LEU A 404 -22.41 6.57 -10.99
N HIS A 405 -21.38 7.26 -10.49
CA HIS A 405 -19.99 6.97 -10.87
C HIS A 405 -19.52 5.59 -10.40
N VAL A 406 -19.77 5.23 -9.14
CA VAL A 406 -19.38 3.93 -8.61
C VAL A 406 -20.19 2.82 -9.26
N GLY A 407 -21.50 3.03 -9.49
CA GLY A 407 -22.33 2.09 -10.23
C GLY A 407 -21.78 1.83 -11.64
N SER A 408 -21.36 2.88 -12.36
CA SER A 408 -20.75 2.71 -13.67
C SER A 408 -19.41 1.97 -13.61
N LEU A 409 -18.57 2.24 -12.60
CA LEU A 409 -17.30 1.51 -12.43
C LEU A 409 -17.50 0.02 -12.13
N VAL A 410 -18.53 -0.33 -11.35
CA VAL A 410 -18.87 -1.74 -11.09
C VAL A 410 -19.28 -2.44 -12.38
N HIS A 411 -20.03 -1.78 -13.26
CA HIS A 411 -20.36 -2.31 -14.57
C HIS A 411 -19.16 -2.37 -15.51
N ASP A 412 -18.29 -1.36 -15.50
CA ASP A 412 -17.04 -1.36 -16.28
C ASP A 412 -16.14 -2.53 -15.86
N ASP A 413 -15.97 -2.79 -14.55
CA ASP A 413 -15.21 -3.94 -14.05
C ASP A 413 -15.72 -5.28 -14.60
N VAL A 414 -17.04 -5.41 -14.76
CA VAL A 414 -17.69 -6.61 -15.34
C VAL A 414 -17.43 -6.70 -16.84
N ILE A 415 -17.52 -5.58 -17.56
CA ILE A 415 -17.29 -5.53 -19.01
C ILE A 415 -15.82 -5.85 -19.34
N ASP A 416 -14.91 -5.36 -18.50
CA ASP A 416 -13.47 -5.41 -18.74
C ASP A 416 -12.83 -6.69 -18.17
N GLY A 417 -13.55 -7.38 -17.28
CA GLY A 417 -13.04 -8.55 -16.57
C GLY A 417 -11.95 -8.21 -15.54
N ASP A 418 -11.92 -6.97 -15.04
CA ASP A 418 -10.91 -6.49 -14.09
C ASP A 418 -11.07 -7.18 -12.72
N GLU A 419 -9.98 -7.73 -12.19
CA GLU A 419 -9.95 -8.42 -10.89
C GLU A 419 -9.78 -7.45 -9.70
N THR A 420 -9.26 -6.25 -9.94
CA THR A 420 -8.94 -5.27 -8.90
C THR A 420 -9.40 -3.87 -9.25
N ARG A 421 -9.81 -3.11 -8.22
CA ARG A 421 -10.21 -1.71 -8.32
C ARG A 421 -9.70 -0.95 -7.09
N ARG A 422 -8.93 0.11 -7.32
CA ARG A 422 -8.33 0.96 -6.26
C ARG A 422 -7.58 0.16 -5.18
N GLY A 423 -6.81 -0.86 -5.60
CA GLY A 423 -6.01 -1.71 -4.71
C GLY A 423 -6.80 -2.75 -3.91
N SER A 424 -8.10 -2.89 -4.15
CA SER A 424 -8.97 -3.93 -3.55
C SER A 424 -9.53 -4.85 -4.65
N PRO A 425 -9.97 -6.08 -4.31
CA PRO A 425 -10.72 -6.91 -5.25
C PRO A 425 -11.94 -6.17 -5.82
N SER A 426 -12.15 -6.26 -7.15
CA SER A 426 -13.34 -5.70 -7.78
C SER A 426 -14.61 -6.40 -7.27
N VAL A 427 -15.77 -5.75 -7.41
CA VAL A 427 -17.04 -6.32 -6.92
C VAL A 427 -17.34 -7.66 -7.58
N GLN A 428 -17.11 -7.75 -8.90
CA GLN A 428 -17.37 -8.98 -9.66
C GLN A 428 -16.43 -10.11 -9.26
N HIS A 429 -15.16 -9.81 -8.98
CA HIS A 429 -14.20 -10.81 -8.52
C HIS A 429 -14.50 -11.31 -7.10
N ARG A 430 -14.95 -10.42 -6.22
CA ARG A 430 -15.22 -10.75 -4.81
C ARG A 430 -16.57 -11.42 -4.58
N PHE A 431 -17.62 -10.93 -5.22
CA PHE A 431 -19.01 -11.33 -4.95
C PHE A 431 -19.67 -12.01 -6.16
N GLY A 432 -19.05 -11.98 -7.34
CA GLY A 432 -19.58 -12.57 -8.55
C GLY A 432 -20.27 -11.56 -9.47
N VAL A 433 -20.36 -11.92 -10.75
CA VAL A 433 -20.88 -11.05 -11.82
C VAL A 433 -22.35 -10.67 -11.61
N SER A 434 -23.20 -11.60 -11.18
CA SER A 434 -24.63 -11.33 -10.98
C SER A 434 -24.87 -10.27 -9.90
N ASP A 435 -24.15 -10.38 -8.78
CA ASP A 435 -24.27 -9.43 -7.68
C ASP A 435 -23.67 -8.06 -8.05
N ALA A 436 -22.60 -8.03 -8.84
CA ALA A 436 -22.03 -6.81 -9.37
C ALA A 436 -23.04 -6.04 -10.27
N ILE A 437 -23.69 -6.72 -11.20
CA ILE A 437 -24.69 -6.11 -12.10
C ILE A 437 -25.83 -5.48 -11.30
N VAL A 438 -26.44 -6.26 -10.39
CA VAL A 438 -27.58 -5.79 -9.57
C VAL A 438 -27.17 -4.65 -8.65
N THR A 439 -25.97 -4.69 -8.08
CA THR A 439 -25.45 -3.60 -7.24
C THR A 439 -25.25 -2.32 -8.03
N GLY A 440 -24.67 -2.41 -9.23
CA GLY A 440 -24.50 -1.25 -10.12
C GLY A 440 -25.85 -0.63 -10.48
N ASP A 441 -26.85 -1.45 -10.84
CA ASP A 441 -28.22 -0.99 -11.14
C ASP A 441 -28.86 -0.29 -9.94
N ALA A 442 -28.72 -0.88 -8.73
CA ALA A 442 -29.26 -0.31 -7.51
C ALA A 442 -28.66 1.06 -7.19
N LEU A 443 -27.34 1.22 -7.37
CA LEU A 443 -26.65 2.51 -7.20
C LEU A 443 -27.15 3.55 -8.21
N MET A 444 -27.27 3.19 -9.48
CA MET A 444 -27.79 4.08 -10.52
C MET A 444 -29.22 4.52 -10.21
N LEU A 445 -30.11 3.61 -9.83
CA LEU A 445 -31.50 3.92 -9.47
C LEU A 445 -31.59 4.80 -8.20
N ARG A 446 -30.71 4.59 -7.22
CA ARG A 446 -30.69 5.39 -5.98
C ARG A 446 -30.30 6.85 -6.21
N THR A 447 -29.62 7.16 -7.32
CA THR A 447 -29.31 8.53 -7.76
C THR A 447 -30.56 9.42 -7.76
N PHE A 448 -31.68 8.95 -8.31
CA PHE A 448 -32.91 9.75 -8.43
C PHE A 448 -33.50 10.14 -7.07
N GLY A 449 -33.60 9.17 -6.16
CA GLY A 449 -34.08 9.41 -4.80
C GLY A 449 -33.15 10.34 -4.03
N SER A 450 -31.85 10.19 -4.21
CA SER A 450 -30.84 11.02 -3.55
C SER A 450 -30.90 12.49 -4.00
N VAL A 451 -31.10 12.75 -5.29
CA VAL A 451 -31.31 14.15 -5.77
C VAL A 451 -32.64 14.70 -5.26
N ALA A 452 -33.72 13.90 -5.29
CA ALA A 452 -35.04 14.33 -4.81
C ALA A 452 -35.03 14.74 -3.32
N ALA A 453 -34.20 14.10 -2.49
CA ALA A 453 -34.02 14.46 -1.08
C ALA A 453 -33.49 15.91 -0.86
N CYS A 454 -32.95 16.56 -1.89
CA CYS A 454 -32.59 17.99 -1.80
C CYS A 454 -33.83 18.89 -1.63
N VAL A 455 -35.01 18.48 -2.12
CA VAL A 455 -36.26 19.23 -1.96
C VAL A 455 -36.65 19.33 -0.49
N GLU A 456 -36.51 18.23 0.26
CA GLU A 456 -36.74 18.19 1.70
C GLU A 456 -35.79 19.11 2.47
N ARG A 457 -34.64 19.44 1.87
CA ARG A 457 -33.65 20.39 2.41
C ARG A 457 -33.87 21.83 1.92
N GLY A 458 -34.98 22.11 1.26
CA GLY A 458 -35.35 23.46 0.84
C GLY A 458 -34.76 23.90 -0.51
N VAL A 459 -34.34 22.96 -1.36
CA VAL A 459 -34.08 23.22 -2.78
C VAL A 459 -35.42 23.29 -3.54
N PRO A 460 -35.63 24.25 -4.46
CA PRO A 460 -36.84 24.28 -5.28
C PRO A 460 -37.02 23.01 -6.12
N GLU A 461 -38.25 22.50 -6.20
CA GLU A 461 -38.58 21.29 -6.99
C GLU A 461 -38.14 21.40 -8.46
N ALA A 462 -38.29 22.59 -9.06
CA ALA A 462 -37.86 22.83 -10.43
C ALA A 462 -36.34 22.65 -10.61
N ALA A 463 -35.55 23.12 -9.65
CA ALA A 463 -34.09 22.97 -9.66
C ALA A 463 -33.68 21.51 -9.41
N ALA A 464 -34.35 20.81 -8.49
CA ALA A 464 -34.12 19.38 -8.27
C ALA A 464 -34.43 18.55 -9.53
N LEU A 465 -35.53 18.85 -10.23
CA LEU A 465 -35.88 18.19 -11.49
C LEU A 465 -34.85 18.47 -12.60
N GLU A 466 -34.37 19.70 -12.72
CA GLU A 466 -33.32 20.03 -13.70
C GLU A 466 -31.98 19.36 -13.36
N ALA A 467 -31.63 19.24 -12.07
CA ALA A 467 -30.46 18.48 -11.65
C ALA A 467 -30.59 16.98 -11.96
N VAL A 468 -31.77 16.38 -11.75
CA VAL A 468 -32.06 15.00 -12.18
C VAL A 468 -31.85 14.84 -13.68
N ARG A 469 -32.32 15.78 -14.50
CA ARG A 469 -32.09 15.75 -15.96
C ARG A 469 -30.61 15.81 -16.29
N ALA A 470 -29.87 16.75 -15.70
CA ALA A 470 -28.44 16.89 -15.96
C ALA A 470 -27.63 15.64 -15.60
N ILE A 471 -27.94 15.00 -14.46
CA ILE A 471 -27.27 13.77 -14.01
C ILE A 471 -27.71 12.57 -14.85
N SER A 472 -28.99 12.49 -15.24
CA SER A 472 -29.51 11.45 -16.13
C SER A 472 -28.87 11.53 -17.51
N ASP A 473 -28.77 12.72 -18.10
CA ASP A 473 -28.14 12.93 -19.40
C ASP A 473 -26.65 12.56 -19.35
N ALA A 474 -25.96 12.88 -18.24
CA ALA A 474 -24.59 12.42 -18.02
C ALA A 474 -24.49 10.89 -17.95
N GLY A 475 -25.40 10.21 -17.26
CA GLY A 475 -25.45 8.74 -17.21
C GLY A 475 -25.69 8.11 -18.59
N VAL A 476 -26.60 8.68 -19.39
CA VAL A 476 -26.83 8.22 -20.77
C VAL A 476 -25.60 8.43 -21.65
N ASP A 477 -24.91 9.55 -21.50
CA ASP A 477 -23.68 9.82 -22.23
C ASP A 477 -22.56 8.85 -21.82
N VAL A 478 -22.44 8.48 -20.55
CA VAL A 478 -21.48 7.44 -20.10
C VAL A 478 -21.75 6.13 -20.84
N CYS A 479 -23.01 5.70 -20.93
CA CYS A 479 -23.37 4.49 -21.67
C CYS A 479 -23.04 4.60 -23.17
N ARG A 480 -23.26 5.77 -23.78
CA ARG A 480 -22.89 6.03 -25.19
C ARG A 480 -21.38 5.99 -25.39
N GLY A 481 -20.62 6.60 -24.47
CA GLY A 481 -19.17 6.59 -24.46
C GLY A 481 -18.63 5.17 -24.37
N GLN A 482 -19.19 4.34 -23.48
CA GLN A 482 -18.83 2.93 -23.35
C GLN A 482 -19.09 2.14 -24.64
N ALA A 483 -20.25 2.34 -25.26
CA ALA A 483 -20.57 1.68 -26.53
C ALA A 483 -19.62 2.11 -27.67
N LEU A 484 -19.23 3.39 -27.72
CA LEU A 484 -18.29 3.91 -28.71
C LEU A 484 -16.87 3.38 -28.48
N GLU A 485 -16.42 3.32 -27.23
CA GLU A 485 -15.11 2.77 -26.85
C GLU A 485 -14.97 1.30 -27.28
N ALA A 486 -16.03 0.49 -27.11
CA ALA A 486 -16.04 -0.90 -27.58
C ALA A 486 -15.88 -1.01 -29.11
N VAL A 487 -16.46 -0.09 -29.88
CA VAL A 487 -16.26 -0.02 -31.34
C VAL A 487 -14.82 0.40 -31.66
N MET A 488 -14.24 1.33 -30.90
CA MET A 488 -12.85 1.78 -31.11
C MET A 488 -11.83 0.68 -30.83
N ALA A 489 -12.03 -0.14 -29.80
CA ALA A 489 -11.16 -1.28 -29.50
C ALA A 489 -11.10 -2.31 -30.65
N SER A 490 -12.13 -2.35 -31.52
CA SER A 490 -12.17 -3.24 -32.69
C SER A 490 -11.45 -2.69 -33.93
N ASP A 491 -11.11 -1.39 -33.95
CA ASP A 491 -10.45 -0.73 -35.09
C ASP A 491 -9.46 0.36 -34.60
N PRO A 492 -8.17 0.02 -34.42
CA PRO A 492 -7.16 0.96 -33.92
C PRO A 492 -6.77 2.04 -34.93
N SER A 493 -7.32 2.02 -36.15
CA SER A 493 -7.08 3.05 -37.18
C SER A 493 -8.02 4.26 -37.07
N ARG A 494 -8.97 4.23 -36.12
CA ARG A 494 -9.91 5.31 -35.83
C ARG A 494 -9.22 6.64 -35.53
N PRO A 495 -9.80 7.79 -35.95
CA PRO A 495 -9.22 9.11 -35.67
C PRO A 495 -9.15 9.43 -34.17
N LEU A 496 -8.17 10.25 -33.75
CA LEU A 496 -8.08 10.75 -32.38
C LEU A 496 -9.36 11.46 -31.91
N ALA A 497 -10.07 12.12 -32.83
CA ALA A 497 -11.33 12.80 -32.56
C ALA A 497 -12.43 11.88 -32.00
N ASP A 498 -12.44 10.60 -32.39
CA ASP A 498 -13.38 9.62 -31.85
C ASP A 498 -13.05 9.35 -30.36
N HIS A 499 -11.75 9.25 -30.00
CA HIS A 499 -11.33 9.07 -28.60
C HIS A 499 -11.66 10.29 -27.75
N VAL A 500 -11.41 11.50 -28.26
CA VAL A 500 -11.81 12.73 -27.56
C VAL A 500 -13.32 12.76 -27.32
N THR A 501 -14.12 12.20 -28.24
CA THR A 501 -15.57 12.03 -28.05
C THR A 501 -15.88 11.02 -26.93
N VAL A 502 -15.18 9.89 -26.87
CA VAL A 502 -15.30 8.93 -25.75
C VAL A 502 -14.97 9.59 -24.42
N MET A 503 -13.86 10.34 -24.34
CA MET A 503 -13.44 11.06 -23.14
C MET A 503 -14.50 12.05 -22.67
N ALA A 504 -15.10 12.80 -23.61
CA ALA A 504 -16.20 13.73 -23.35
C ALA A 504 -17.47 13.02 -22.86
N LEU A 505 -17.79 11.85 -23.41
CA LEU A 505 -18.99 11.08 -23.08
C LEU A 505 -18.85 10.25 -21.79
N LYS A 506 -17.65 9.84 -21.40
CA LYS A 506 -17.40 9.09 -20.15
C LYS A 506 -17.05 10.04 -19.00
N THR A 507 -15.76 10.30 -18.80
CA THR A 507 -15.27 11.13 -17.69
C THR A 507 -15.80 12.55 -17.78
N GLY A 508 -15.80 13.15 -18.97
CA GLY A 508 -16.33 14.49 -19.23
C GLY A 508 -17.80 14.65 -18.86
N ALA A 509 -18.64 13.68 -19.20
CA ALA A 509 -20.07 13.76 -18.97
C ALA A 509 -20.41 13.83 -17.48
N LEU A 510 -19.72 13.05 -16.63
CA LEU A 510 -19.93 13.08 -15.19
C LEU A 510 -19.45 14.39 -14.56
N PHE A 511 -18.34 14.96 -15.03
CA PHE A 511 -17.83 16.25 -14.55
C PHE A 511 -18.78 17.38 -14.95
N ARG A 512 -19.17 17.44 -16.23
CA ARG A 512 -20.18 18.36 -16.77
C ARG A 512 -21.50 18.25 -15.99
N GLY A 513 -21.99 17.02 -15.79
CA GLY A 513 -23.23 16.74 -15.06
C GLY A 513 -23.18 17.22 -13.61
N ALA A 514 -22.07 16.94 -12.90
CA ALA A 514 -21.86 17.38 -11.53
C ALA A 514 -21.85 18.91 -11.41
N CYS A 515 -21.08 19.59 -12.25
CA CYS A 515 -20.98 21.04 -12.28
C CYS A 515 -22.33 21.70 -12.62
N ARG A 516 -23.01 21.22 -13.67
CA ARG A 516 -24.33 21.74 -14.08
C ARG A 516 -25.37 21.54 -12.99
N ALA A 517 -25.47 20.33 -12.43
CA ALA A 517 -26.41 20.04 -11.35
C ALA A 517 -26.11 20.91 -10.12
N GLY A 518 -24.85 21.07 -9.74
CA GLY A 518 -24.44 21.94 -8.63
C GLY A 518 -24.88 23.39 -8.83
N ALA A 519 -24.60 23.98 -9.99
CA ALA A 519 -24.99 25.36 -10.30
C ALA A 519 -26.52 25.55 -10.28
N VAL A 520 -27.28 24.61 -10.84
CA VAL A 520 -28.75 24.64 -10.84
C VAL A 520 -29.31 24.54 -9.42
N LEU A 521 -28.84 23.58 -8.63
CA LEU A 521 -29.28 23.39 -7.25
C LEU A 521 -28.89 24.57 -6.35
N GLY A 522 -27.77 25.23 -6.65
CA GLY A 522 -27.32 26.45 -6.00
C GLY A 522 -28.14 27.70 -6.37
N GLY A 523 -29.06 27.61 -7.34
CA GLY A 523 -29.95 28.70 -7.74
C GLY A 523 -29.37 29.66 -8.77
N ALA A 524 -28.38 29.23 -9.55
CA ALA A 524 -27.77 30.05 -10.59
C ALA A 524 -28.73 30.34 -11.76
N GLY A 525 -28.56 31.52 -12.39
CA GLY A 525 -29.21 31.82 -13.66
C GLY A 525 -28.57 31.08 -14.84
N SER A 526 -29.28 30.96 -15.96
CA SER A 526 -28.89 30.13 -17.11
C SER A 526 -27.49 30.42 -17.66
N ALA A 527 -27.09 31.70 -17.77
CA ALA A 527 -25.76 32.06 -18.25
C ALA A 527 -24.63 31.52 -17.35
N VAL A 528 -24.83 31.53 -16.03
CA VAL A 528 -23.86 31.02 -15.06
C VAL A 528 -23.86 29.49 -15.07
N VAL A 529 -25.04 28.86 -15.17
CA VAL A 529 -25.15 27.40 -15.35
C VAL A 529 -24.38 26.95 -16.59
N ASP A 530 -24.50 27.66 -17.71
CA ASP A 530 -23.81 27.33 -18.95
C ASP A 530 -22.29 27.52 -18.84
N ALA A 531 -21.82 28.56 -18.15
CA ALA A 531 -20.39 28.75 -17.90
C ALA A 531 -19.80 27.63 -17.03
N VAL A 532 -20.46 27.28 -15.92
CA VAL A 532 -20.04 26.20 -15.02
C VAL A 532 -20.12 24.82 -15.72
N THR A 533 -21.09 24.65 -16.63
CA THR A 533 -21.19 23.45 -17.49
C THR A 533 -19.95 23.32 -18.38
N ARG A 534 -19.55 24.40 -19.08
CA ARG A 534 -18.36 24.42 -19.94
C ARG A 534 -17.06 24.21 -19.15
N TYR A 535 -16.96 24.78 -17.94
CA TYR A 535 -15.87 24.47 -17.03
C TYR A 535 -15.77 22.95 -16.78
N GLY A 536 -16.89 22.28 -16.47
CA GLY A 536 -16.90 20.83 -16.24
C GLY A 536 -16.52 20.00 -17.48
N GLU A 537 -16.92 20.45 -18.68
CA GLU A 537 -16.55 19.81 -19.95
C GLU A 537 -15.04 19.82 -20.17
N HIS A 538 -14.44 21.02 -20.15
CA HIS A 538 -13.00 21.19 -20.37
C HIS A 538 -12.16 20.54 -19.25
N LEU A 539 -12.61 20.63 -18.00
CA LEU A 539 -11.96 19.96 -16.88
C LEU A 539 -11.95 18.43 -17.06
N GLY A 540 -13.09 17.84 -17.45
CA GLY A 540 -13.18 16.40 -17.65
C GLY A 540 -12.31 15.91 -18.81
N LEU A 541 -12.20 16.69 -19.88
CA LEU A 541 -11.27 16.43 -20.99
C LEU A 541 -9.81 16.49 -20.52
N ALA A 542 -9.41 17.57 -19.84
CA ALA A 542 -8.07 17.72 -19.29
C ALA A 542 -7.69 16.56 -18.38
N PHE A 543 -8.60 16.19 -17.47
CA PHE A 543 -8.39 15.09 -16.53
C PHE A 543 -8.12 13.77 -17.26
N GLN A 544 -8.93 13.43 -18.26
CA GLN A 544 -8.76 12.17 -19.00
C GLN A 544 -7.54 12.20 -19.91
N MET A 545 -7.23 13.34 -20.57
CA MET A 545 -6.01 13.49 -21.37
C MET A 545 -4.78 13.21 -20.53
N TYR A 546 -4.71 13.81 -19.33
CA TYR A 546 -3.58 13.61 -18.42
C TYR A 546 -3.54 12.18 -17.86
N ASP A 547 -4.69 11.60 -17.53
CA ASP A 547 -4.78 10.23 -17.01
C ASP A 547 -4.30 9.17 -18.00
N ASP A 548 -4.54 9.37 -19.30
CA ASP A 548 -4.03 8.55 -20.40
C ASP A 548 -2.51 8.74 -20.62
N LEU A 549 -1.96 9.91 -20.27
CA LEU A 549 -0.53 10.20 -20.38
C LEU A 549 0.30 9.61 -19.24
N LEU A 550 -0.31 9.39 -18.06
CA LEU A 550 0.39 8.94 -16.85
C LEU A 550 1.28 7.71 -17.05
N PRO A 551 0.87 6.64 -17.75
CA PRO A 551 1.74 5.48 -17.99
C PRO A 551 3.05 5.82 -18.72
N TYR A 552 3.11 6.95 -19.43
CA TYR A 552 4.22 7.35 -20.29
C TYR A 552 5.04 8.53 -19.75
N LEU A 553 4.56 9.24 -18.72
CA LEU A 553 5.24 10.40 -18.14
C LEU A 553 6.41 10.04 -17.21
N SER A 554 6.54 8.78 -16.80
CA SER A 554 7.64 8.29 -15.97
C SER A 554 7.79 6.76 -16.12
N ASP A 555 8.80 6.18 -15.49
CA ASP A 555 8.96 4.73 -15.40
C ASP A 555 7.67 4.08 -14.82
N PRO A 556 7.11 3.00 -15.40
CA PRO A 556 5.88 2.36 -14.92
C PRO A 556 5.94 1.91 -13.45
N SER A 557 7.15 1.77 -12.90
CA SER A 557 7.39 1.53 -11.47
C SER A 557 7.08 2.74 -10.56
N VAL A 558 6.88 3.94 -11.12
CA VAL A 558 6.71 5.22 -10.41
C VAL A 558 5.28 5.77 -10.49
N THR A 559 4.49 5.44 -11.52
CA THR A 559 3.20 6.12 -11.80
C THR A 559 1.97 5.39 -11.29
N GLY A 560 2.12 4.14 -10.80
CA GLY A 560 1.04 3.36 -10.18
C GLY A 560 -0.12 2.94 -11.11
N LYS A 561 -0.10 3.35 -12.39
CA LYS A 561 -1.04 2.91 -13.43
C LYS A 561 -0.24 2.19 -14.52
N SER A 562 -0.29 0.86 -14.54
CA SER A 562 0.29 0.10 -15.64
C SER A 562 -0.57 0.31 -16.88
N GLY A 563 0.00 0.80 -17.98
CA GLY A 563 -0.70 0.86 -19.28
C GLY A 563 -1.04 -0.53 -19.86
N LEU A 564 -0.76 -1.60 -19.09
CA LEU A 564 -0.90 -2.99 -19.50
C LEU A 564 -2.36 -3.43 -19.54
N SER A 565 -3.26 -2.87 -18.72
CA SER A 565 -4.69 -3.22 -18.79
C SER A 565 -5.31 -2.71 -20.10
N ASP A 566 -5.02 -1.46 -20.47
CA ASP A 566 -5.48 -0.88 -21.73
C ASP A 566 -4.99 -1.70 -22.92
N LEU A 567 -3.72 -2.13 -22.91
CA LEU A 567 -3.14 -2.96 -23.97
C LEU A 567 -3.67 -4.39 -23.98
N ARG A 568 -3.93 -4.99 -22.81
CA ARG A 568 -4.58 -6.31 -22.73
C ARG A 568 -5.96 -6.29 -23.38
N ASN A 569 -6.65 -5.16 -23.27
CA ASN A 569 -7.97 -4.92 -23.87
C ASN A 569 -7.90 -4.27 -25.26
N LEU A 570 -6.70 -4.14 -25.85
CA LEU A 570 -6.44 -3.50 -27.15
C LEU A 570 -7.05 -2.09 -27.28
N ARG A 571 -7.07 -1.34 -26.18
CA ARG A 571 -7.65 0.00 -26.12
C ARG A 571 -6.65 1.06 -26.55
N PRO A 572 -6.92 1.79 -27.64
CA PRO A 572 -6.06 2.90 -28.03
C PRO A 572 -6.29 4.10 -27.10
N THR A 573 -5.25 4.52 -26.39
CA THR A 573 -5.27 5.68 -25.48
C THR A 573 -4.94 6.99 -26.19
N TYR A 574 -5.23 8.13 -25.56
CA TYR A 574 -5.00 9.46 -26.13
C TYR A 574 -3.57 9.68 -26.71
N PRO A 575 -2.47 9.43 -25.97
CA PRO A 575 -1.13 9.65 -26.52
C PRO A 575 -0.80 8.73 -27.70
N VAL A 576 -1.34 7.51 -27.71
CA VAL A 576 -1.12 6.52 -28.78
C VAL A 576 -1.80 6.97 -30.08
N LEU A 577 -3.05 7.42 -29.99
CA LEU A 577 -3.77 7.94 -31.15
C LEU A 577 -3.21 9.27 -31.65
N LEU A 578 -2.70 10.11 -30.74
CA LEU A 578 -1.97 11.32 -31.12
C LEU A 578 -0.68 10.99 -31.88
N ALA A 579 0.04 9.94 -31.47
CA ALA A 579 1.20 9.43 -32.20
C ALA A 579 0.81 8.90 -33.58
N HIS A 580 -0.28 8.13 -33.68
CA HIS A 580 -0.79 7.62 -34.95
C HIS A 580 -1.17 8.77 -35.91
N GLU A 581 -1.88 9.79 -35.44
CA GLU A 581 -2.29 10.90 -36.30
C GLU A 581 -1.10 11.73 -36.79
N THR A 582 -0.09 11.96 -35.94
CA THR A 582 1.00 12.91 -36.21
C THR A 582 2.31 12.28 -36.70
N GLY A 583 2.48 10.96 -36.54
CA GLY A 583 3.68 10.22 -36.90
C GLY A 583 3.84 9.94 -38.40
N THR A 584 5.04 9.48 -38.78
CA THR A 584 5.35 9.03 -40.16
C THR A 584 4.61 7.73 -40.51
N PRO A 585 4.53 7.32 -41.79
CA PRO A 585 3.92 6.04 -42.17
C PRO A 585 4.50 4.82 -41.43
N GLU A 586 5.81 4.83 -41.16
CA GLU A 586 6.50 3.77 -40.42
C GLU A 586 6.09 3.74 -38.94
N GLN A 587 6.01 4.92 -38.30
CA GLN A 587 5.57 5.05 -36.91
C GLN A 587 4.10 4.64 -36.75
N ARG A 588 3.24 5.01 -37.71
CA ARG A 588 1.83 4.60 -37.76
C ARG A 588 1.69 3.09 -37.83
N ALA A 589 2.48 2.44 -38.70
CA ALA A 589 2.47 0.98 -38.83
C ALA A 589 2.85 0.30 -37.51
N ARG A 590 3.84 0.81 -36.78
CA ARG A 590 4.24 0.30 -35.46
C ARG A 590 3.14 0.43 -34.40
N VAL A 591 2.39 1.55 -34.40
CA VAL A 591 1.23 1.72 -33.50
C VAL A 591 0.14 0.69 -33.80
N VAL A 592 -0.21 0.51 -35.08
CA VAL A 592 -1.22 -0.47 -35.49
C VAL A 592 -0.78 -1.90 -35.15
N ASP A 593 0.49 -2.23 -35.34
CA ASP A 593 1.04 -3.55 -35.02
C ASP A 593 0.98 -3.83 -33.51
N ALA A 594 1.35 -2.85 -32.66
CA ALA A 594 1.25 -2.97 -31.20
C ALA A 594 -0.20 -3.14 -30.70
N LEU A 595 -1.19 -2.62 -31.42
CA LEU A 595 -2.61 -2.73 -31.09
C LEU A 595 -3.31 -3.93 -31.78
N SER A 596 -2.59 -4.75 -32.53
CA SER A 596 -3.15 -5.87 -33.30
C SER A 596 -3.42 -7.13 -32.46
N GLY A 597 -2.93 -7.18 -31.22
CA GLY A 597 -2.98 -8.35 -30.35
C GLY A 597 -1.94 -9.44 -30.67
N GLY A 598 -1.00 -9.18 -31.59
CA GLY A 598 0.10 -10.09 -31.93
C GLY A 598 1.27 -10.10 -30.94
N MET A 599 1.31 -9.15 -29.99
CA MET A 599 2.38 -8.98 -29.00
C MET A 599 1.85 -9.24 -27.58
N THR A 600 2.74 -9.59 -26.66
CA THR A 600 2.41 -9.51 -25.23
C THR A 600 2.17 -8.03 -24.83
N PRO A 601 1.34 -7.74 -23.81
CA PRO A 601 1.10 -6.36 -23.36
C PRO A 601 2.39 -5.61 -23.02
N GLU A 602 3.40 -6.28 -22.48
CA GLU A 602 4.70 -5.72 -22.12
C GLU A 602 5.51 -5.32 -23.36
N GLU A 603 5.53 -6.17 -24.39
CA GLU A 603 6.18 -5.88 -25.68
C GLU A 603 5.48 -4.74 -26.42
N ALA A 604 4.14 -4.76 -26.47
CA ALA A 604 3.34 -3.70 -27.07
C ALA A 604 3.58 -2.36 -26.36
N PHE A 605 3.66 -2.36 -25.03
CA PHE A 605 3.92 -1.16 -24.24
C PHE A 605 5.29 -0.57 -24.53
N ALA A 606 6.34 -1.41 -24.62
CA ALA A 606 7.68 -0.98 -24.97
C ALA A 606 7.72 -0.39 -26.40
N ALA A 607 7.09 -1.06 -27.37
CA ALA A 607 7.04 -0.59 -28.75
C ALA A 607 6.32 0.76 -28.89
N LEU A 608 5.20 0.95 -28.16
CA LEU A 608 4.48 2.22 -28.13
C LEU A 608 5.28 3.33 -27.46
N ARG A 609 5.99 3.03 -26.36
CA ARG A 609 6.86 3.99 -25.68
C ARG A 609 7.92 4.56 -26.63
N ASP A 610 8.58 3.69 -27.39
CA ASP A 610 9.58 4.12 -28.39
C ASP A 610 8.96 5.08 -29.42
N VAL A 611 7.76 4.76 -29.95
CA VAL A 611 7.07 5.63 -30.93
C VAL A 611 6.68 6.97 -30.30
N LEU A 612 6.19 6.95 -29.05
CA LEU A 612 5.79 8.14 -28.30
C LEU A 612 7.00 9.07 -28.03
N ASP A 613 8.16 8.49 -27.73
CA ASP A 613 9.42 9.20 -27.52
C ASP A 613 9.95 9.79 -28.83
N GLU A 614 9.96 9.02 -29.92
CA GLU A 614 10.38 9.48 -31.25
C GLU A 614 9.52 10.63 -31.80
N THR A 615 8.21 10.59 -31.54
CA THR A 615 7.25 11.60 -32.01
C THR A 615 7.17 12.83 -31.10
N GLY A 616 7.62 12.72 -29.84
CA GLY A 616 7.54 13.79 -28.85
C GLY A 616 6.11 14.15 -28.42
N VAL A 617 5.13 13.30 -28.72
CA VAL A 617 3.71 13.59 -28.49
C VAL A 617 3.30 13.56 -27.03
N VAL A 618 4.09 12.95 -26.14
CA VAL A 618 3.84 12.99 -24.68
C VAL A 618 3.87 14.43 -24.18
N LYS A 619 4.89 15.21 -24.57
CA LYS A 619 4.99 16.63 -24.22
C LYS A 619 3.81 17.43 -24.78
N ARG A 620 3.47 17.21 -26.04
CA ARG A 620 2.33 17.86 -26.69
C ARG A 620 1.00 17.51 -26.02
N GLY A 621 0.84 16.26 -25.57
CA GLY A 621 -0.33 15.82 -24.84
C GLY A 621 -0.48 16.56 -23.51
N VAL A 622 0.61 16.79 -22.78
CA VAL A 622 0.60 17.61 -21.56
C VAL A 622 0.19 19.04 -21.89
N GLU A 623 0.77 19.66 -22.93
CA GLU A 623 0.41 21.02 -23.37
C GLU A 623 -1.08 21.12 -23.76
N ASN A 624 -1.64 20.10 -24.41
CA ASN A 624 -3.06 20.04 -24.74
C ASN A 624 -3.93 19.95 -23.48
N ALA A 625 -3.57 19.11 -22.51
CA ALA A 625 -4.29 19.00 -21.24
C ALA A 625 -4.23 20.32 -20.43
N GLU A 626 -3.08 20.98 -20.40
CA GLU A 626 -2.91 22.30 -19.77
C GLU A 626 -3.76 23.38 -20.47
N ALA A 627 -3.89 23.33 -21.79
CA ALA A 627 -4.75 24.24 -22.54
C ALA A 627 -6.24 24.04 -22.19
N GLU A 628 -6.69 22.79 -22.03
CA GLU A 628 -8.04 22.48 -21.56
C GLU A 628 -8.27 22.98 -20.12
N VAL A 629 -7.28 22.88 -19.22
CA VAL A 629 -7.36 23.48 -17.88
C VAL A 629 -7.48 25.00 -17.94
N ALA A 630 -6.69 25.66 -18.80
CA ALA A 630 -6.76 27.11 -18.97
C ALA A 630 -8.14 27.54 -19.50
N LEU A 631 -8.71 26.79 -20.45
CA LEU A 631 -10.07 27.01 -20.95
C LEU A 631 -11.11 26.82 -19.85
N ALA A 632 -11.01 25.73 -19.07
CA ALA A 632 -11.90 25.49 -17.94
C ALA A 632 -11.89 26.69 -16.98
N LYS A 633 -10.70 27.13 -16.54
CA LYS A 633 -10.54 28.27 -15.62
C LYS A 633 -11.07 29.58 -16.18
N SER A 634 -11.03 29.78 -17.51
CA SER A 634 -11.59 30.98 -18.15
C SER A 634 -13.09 31.13 -17.91
N TYR A 635 -13.83 30.02 -17.76
CA TYR A 635 -15.26 30.03 -17.46
C TYR A 635 -15.59 30.30 -15.98
N LEU A 636 -14.60 30.34 -15.10
CA LEU A 636 -14.79 30.68 -13.68
C LEU A 636 -14.66 32.19 -13.41
N VAL A 637 -14.13 32.97 -14.36
CA VAL A 637 -13.80 34.39 -14.16
C VAL A 637 -15.04 35.24 -13.83
N ASP A 638 -16.19 34.88 -14.39
CA ASP A 638 -17.45 35.60 -14.19
C ASP A 638 -18.22 35.17 -12.91
N LEU A 639 -17.70 34.20 -12.16
CA LEU A 639 -18.27 33.79 -10.88
C LEU A 639 -17.84 34.72 -9.74
N PRO A 640 -18.69 34.95 -8.74
CA PRO A 640 -18.29 35.68 -7.54
C PRO A 640 -17.05 35.03 -6.88
N PRO A 641 -16.06 35.82 -6.44
CA PRO A 641 -14.95 35.30 -5.65
C PRO A 641 -15.47 34.66 -4.36
N SER A 642 -15.14 33.39 -4.15
CA SER A 642 -15.50 32.61 -2.96
C SER A 642 -14.50 31.48 -2.76
N ASP A 643 -14.47 30.87 -1.56
CA ASP A 643 -13.68 29.67 -1.30
C ASP A 643 -14.04 28.53 -2.25
N TYR A 644 -15.30 28.46 -2.70
CA TYR A 644 -15.77 27.46 -3.65
C TYR A 644 -15.32 27.74 -5.08
N THR A 645 -15.29 29.01 -5.51
CA THR A 645 -14.74 29.40 -6.82
C THR A 645 -13.24 29.12 -6.87
N ALA A 646 -12.52 29.39 -5.77
CA ALA A 646 -11.11 29.04 -5.62
C ALA A 646 -10.89 27.52 -5.64
N MET A 647 -11.77 26.74 -4.99
CA MET A 647 -11.75 25.28 -5.00
C MET A 647 -11.95 24.69 -6.40
N LEU A 648 -12.84 25.26 -7.22
CA LEU A 648 -12.99 24.86 -8.63
C LEU A 648 -11.70 25.14 -9.42
N ALA A 649 -11.07 26.30 -9.22
CA ALA A 649 -9.80 26.59 -9.87
C ALA A 649 -8.68 25.64 -9.42
N GLU A 650 -8.64 25.31 -8.13
CA GLU A 650 -7.68 24.37 -7.53
C GLU A 650 -7.84 22.96 -8.11
N VAL A 651 -9.08 22.45 -8.17
CA VAL A 651 -9.39 21.16 -8.79
C VAL A 651 -8.90 21.10 -10.24
N ALA A 652 -9.01 22.21 -10.98
CA ALA A 652 -8.53 22.28 -12.35
C ALA A 652 -7.01 22.19 -12.44
N ASP A 653 -6.28 22.89 -11.58
CA ASP A 653 -4.82 22.84 -11.54
C ASP A 653 -4.32 21.43 -11.14
N MET A 654 -4.98 20.79 -10.17
CA MET A 654 -4.67 19.42 -9.73
C MET A 654 -4.92 18.34 -10.81
N SER A 655 -5.72 18.64 -11.84
CA SER A 655 -6.03 17.67 -12.91
C SER A 655 -4.83 17.37 -13.80
N VAL A 656 -3.87 18.30 -13.89
CA VAL A 656 -2.66 18.22 -14.74
C VAL A 656 -1.34 18.38 -13.97
N ASP A 657 -1.37 18.69 -12.67
CA ASP A 657 -0.20 18.72 -11.80
C ASP A 657 -0.35 17.73 -10.63
N ARG A 658 -0.24 16.43 -10.92
CA ARG A 658 -0.27 15.35 -9.91
C ARG A 658 1.09 15.10 -9.23
N ARG A 659 2.08 16.00 -9.41
CA ARG A 659 3.40 15.94 -8.77
C ARG A 659 3.48 16.78 -7.48
N ARG A 660 2.36 17.41 -7.08
CA ARG A 660 2.26 18.24 -5.88
C ARG A 660 1.58 17.50 -4.74
#